data_AF-A0A855LIU6-F1
#
_entry.id   AF-A0A855LIU6-F1
#
_cell.length_a   1.000
_cell.length_b   1.000
_cell.length_c   1.000
_cell.angle_alpha   90.00
_cell.angle_beta   90.00
_cell.angle_gamma   90.00
#
_symmetry.space_group_name_H-M   'P 1'
#
loop_
_entity.id
_entity.type
_entity.pdbx_description
1 polymer ?
#
loop_
_entity_poly.entity_id
_entity_poly.type
_entity_poly.pdbx_seq_one_letter_code
_entity_poly.pdbx_strand_id
1 'polypeptide(L)'
;MDFSVVLASVFQIGIRAGQSIDKFKDSIKLAASAAIEDEKSAIWATLVTDIITIAAALGALALPISLNVIETTRTRYKSPSLLKLTSSISGVDAKRLNLQLFVILGLSLVAKLFISVRLFDLITLSPYLCALMVYFGFVVRQVYKHLKFTYTFMSNIEIIHERIYLDINNFAQSSFFRGDERPLVKSKLSRIKRLFSSGARIQDSITALIELESYLLCTEPTKTNLDSRIRDISYKAFDDLEIPEANEFARHLLASLPSVLAAVEISREVDVYQSIAGFYLHFAMVAILSKEEYRSQIGVIERIARFREEKLPSYGRFCRNGRLFLNFVNKAKSGNEAYTYLQAHFRLLIETSVREQPANIPELLRNIRSVIQFKGNYNKGAWDLAEKVPELWGCPCMPELDKDVSDANVERITTEELNKKMESKYKPEIQKYIEGKVSDPDEIKNKFNALNTALDECWEGITLNAFSSQIETETLRALADLLSTHPEVFVECRELRNPAGARAFNIGHSPVPTSLGECINAFLSAKNFCDFYTVREDLQEYKIVDAVGALILYELWNIYVLRATGTTIKPEMSSPMIPDCQLSELKAATQRIPLLKISLLKALANTRFVDRLGILPEQALSLRGYACKFCELLGEALKEKTKSQITNQKLDNTALERFRRDFIERLSSSIKNYDLFKRFTIGIVQPITSNIGLPRQAFLSGNDTHYVFDAFGSNSAQEVHNWLSAQILFHNPKTQSSEITLPTRKADWMICSFRALERFRAAGFTTSGRYITWPDGKGKMKFFDINCDGYGYYLVLPNESLLTVSYTQQPHQLPINISFTDDSEHITFKIEFYIRPRN
;
A
#
# COMPACT_ATOMS: atom_id res chain seq x y z
N MET A 1 39.43 48.26 39.59
CA MET A 1 40.59 48.10 38.68
C MET A 1 40.19 48.69 37.35
N ASP A 2 40.68 49.89 37.05
CA ASP A 2 40.19 50.70 35.93
C ASP A 2 40.62 50.14 34.58
N PHE A 3 39.62 49.66 33.81
CA PHE A 3 39.78 49.14 32.46
C PHE A 3 40.39 50.17 31.50
N SER A 4 40.27 51.46 31.78
CA SER A 4 40.88 52.56 31.02
C SER A 4 42.41 52.59 31.13
N VAL A 5 42.97 52.21 32.28
CA VAL A 5 44.44 52.16 32.50
C VAL A 5 45.04 50.95 31.79
N VAL A 6 44.33 49.82 31.76
CA VAL A 6 44.73 48.62 31.01
C VAL A 6 44.58 48.85 29.50
N LEU A 7 43.50 49.48 29.03
CA LEU A 7 43.37 49.84 27.62
C LEU A 7 44.40 50.88 27.19
N ALA A 8 44.68 51.89 28.01
CA ALA A 8 45.70 52.91 27.71
C ALA A 8 47.11 52.33 27.69
N SER A 9 47.41 51.36 28.56
CA SER A 9 48.70 50.66 28.54
C SER A 9 48.81 49.68 27.37
N VAL A 10 47.74 48.97 27.00
CA VAL A 10 47.71 48.13 25.78
C VAL A 10 47.77 48.98 24.50
N PHE A 11 47.11 50.14 24.45
CA PHE A 11 47.21 51.09 23.33
C PHE A 11 48.59 51.77 23.28
N GLN A 12 49.19 52.14 24.42
CA GLN A 12 50.56 52.66 24.44
C GLN A 12 51.59 51.59 24.07
N ILE A 13 51.38 50.33 24.47
CA ILE A 13 52.20 49.19 24.02
C ILE A 13 51.98 48.95 22.53
N GLY A 14 50.75 49.04 22.03
CA GLY A 14 50.41 48.92 20.61
C GLY A 14 51.00 50.04 19.74
N ILE A 15 51.00 51.28 20.22
CA ILE A 15 51.61 52.45 19.56
C ILE A 15 53.14 52.37 19.64
N ARG A 16 53.73 51.98 20.79
CA ARG A 16 55.17 51.75 20.91
C ARG A 16 55.65 50.54 20.12
N ALA A 17 54.84 49.50 20.01
CA ALA A 17 55.10 48.36 19.14
C ALA A 17 54.97 48.77 17.67
N GLY A 18 53.97 49.56 17.28
CA GLY A 18 53.83 50.11 15.94
C GLY A 18 54.99 51.02 15.54
N GLN A 19 55.38 51.97 16.41
CA GLN A 19 56.54 52.84 16.20
C GLN A 19 57.88 52.08 16.21
N SER A 20 58.00 51.03 17.02
CA SER A 20 59.16 50.14 16.99
C SER A 20 59.17 49.29 15.74
N ILE A 21 58.02 48.79 15.27
CA ILE A 21 57.89 48.02 14.03
C ILE A 21 58.20 48.89 12.81
N ASP A 22 57.77 50.16 12.77
CA ASP A 22 58.07 51.07 11.65
C ASP A 22 59.56 51.47 11.66
N LYS A 23 60.14 51.83 12.82
CA LYS A 23 61.60 52.03 12.96
C LYS A 23 62.40 50.78 12.61
N PHE A 24 61.87 49.61 12.93
CA PHE A 24 62.48 48.31 12.63
C PHE A 24 62.33 47.95 11.15
N LYS A 25 61.24 48.32 10.49
CA LYS A 25 61.03 48.15 9.04
C LYS A 25 61.96 49.03 8.24
N ASP A 26 62.17 50.26 8.70
CA ASP A 26 63.16 51.17 8.12
C ASP A 26 64.58 50.70 8.40
N SER A 27 64.89 50.21 9.61
CA SER A 27 66.20 49.61 9.93
C SER A 27 66.46 48.31 9.16
N ILE A 28 65.45 47.49 8.89
CA ILE A 28 65.54 46.29 8.04
C ILE A 28 65.74 46.70 6.58
N LYS A 29 65.05 47.72 6.07
CA LYS A 29 65.27 48.23 4.72
C LYS A 29 66.69 48.80 4.55
N LEU A 30 67.17 49.54 5.55
CA LEU A 30 68.52 50.12 5.57
C LEU A 30 69.61 49.04 5.73
N ALA A 31 69.34 48.02 6.55
CA ALA A 31 70.19 46.84 6.70
C ALA A 31 70.19 45.94 5.46
N ALA A 32 69.04 45.79 4.80
CA ALA A 32 68.92 45.05 3.55
C ALA A 32 69.59 45.78 2.39
N SER A 33 69.47 47.12 2.30
CA SER A 33 70.20 47.90 1.30
C SER A 33 71.71 47.91 1.56
N ALA A 34 72.14 48.04 2.82
CA ALA A 34 73.55 47.95 3.19
C ALA A 34 74.13 46.54 2.97
N ALA A 35 73.35 45.48 3.17
CA ALA A 35 73.76 44.11 2.86
C ALA A 35 73.79 43.84 1.35
N ILE A 36 72.96 44.50 0.54
CA ILE A 36 72.96 44.38 -0.93
C ILE A 36 74.15 45.14 -1.55
N GLU A 37 74.57 46.26 -0.96
CA GLU A 37 75.72 47.06 -1.44
C GLU A 37 77.10 46.48 -1.05
N ASP A 38 77.20 45.71 0.04
CA ASP A 38 78.47 45.09 0.46
C ASP A 38 78.65 43.73 -0.24
N GLU A 39 79.38 43.76 -1.36
CA GLU A 39 79.59 42.68 -2.33
C GLU A 39 80.48 41.51 -1.79
N LYS A 40 80.19 40.99 -0.60
CA LYS A 40 80.76 39.72 -0.09
C LYS A 40 79.73 38.61 -0.18
N SER A 41 79.75 37.94 -1.33
CA SER A 41 78.86 36.86 -1.78
C SER A 41 78.63 35.71 -0.79
N ALA A 42 79.46 35.52 0.24
CA ALA A 42 79.34 34.41 1.18
C ALA A 42 78.11 34.49 2.11
N ILE A 43 77.70 35.68 2.57
CA ILE A 43 76.60 35.82 3.54
C ILE A 43 75.24 35.67 2.85
N TRP A 44 75.08 36.27 1.67
CA TRP A 44 73.89 36.09 0.85
C TRP A 44 73.77 34.68 0.29
N ALA A 45 74.89 34.10 -0.19
CA ALA A 45 74.88 32.72 -0.64
C ALA A 45 74.46 31.80 0.50
N THR A 46 75.10 31.86 1.68
CA THR A 46 74.74 31.01 2.85
C THR A 46 73.31 31.22 3.35
N LEU A 47 72.79 32.45 3.31
CA LEU A 47 71.41 32.72 3.68
C LEU A 47 70.42 32.12 2.66
N VAL A 48 70.70 32.25 1.36
CA VAL A 48 69.89 31.62 0.30
C VAL A 48 70.01 30.10 0.35
N THR A 49 71.20 29.52 0.53
CA THR A 49 71.35 28.07 0.68
C THR A 49 70.57 27.61 1.89
N ASP A 50 70.70 28.23 3.06
CA ASP A 50 69.98 27.79 4.25
C ASP A 50 68.47 27.98 4.15
N ILE A 51 67.98 28.99 3.43
CA ILE A 51 66.56 29.12 3.07
C ILE A 51 66.13 27.94 2.20
N ILE A 52 66.91 27.56 1.19
CA ILE A 52 66.63 26.41 0.33
C ILE A 52 66.70 25.11 1.14
N THR A 53 67.69 24.93 2.02
CA THR A 53 67.85 23.74 2.85
C THR A 53 66.72 23.61 3.86
N ILE A 54 66.30 24.72 4.48
CA ILE A 54 65.16 24.77 5.40
C ILE A 54 63.84 24.53 4.66
N ALA A 55 63.64 25.15 3.49
CA ALA A 55 62.46 24.93 2.66
C ALA A 55 62.41 23.50 2.12
N ALA A 56 63.55 22.90 1.77
CA ALA A 56 63.66 21.51 1.35
C ALA A 56 63.39 20.55 2.52
N ALA A 57 63.93 20.80 3.71
CA ALA A 57 63.65 20.02 4.92
C ALA A 57 62.17 20.13 5.35
N LEU A 58 61.57 21.32 5.21
CA LEU A 58 60.13 21.54 5.42
C LEU A 58 59.28 20.82 4.39
N GLY A 59 59.62 20.91 3.11
CA GLY A 59 58.95 20.19 2.03
C GLY A 59 59.01 18.68 2.27
N ALA A 60 60.19 18.17 2.67
CA ALA A 60 60.43 16.77 3.01
C ALA A 60 59.69 16.31 4.27
N LEU A 61 59.32 17.20 5.20
CA LEU A 61 58.51 16.86 6.37
C LEU A 61 57.00 17.04 6.13
N ALA A 62 56.59 18.16 5.52
CA ALA A 62 55.19 18.52 5.33
C ALA A 62 54.47 17.66 4.27
N LEU A 63 55.17 17.26 3.18
CA LEU A 63 54.60 16.36 2.17
C LEU A 63 54.26 14.98 2.75
N PRO A 64 55.20 14.24 3.39
CA PRO A 64 54.90 12.91 3.92
C PRO A 64 53.87 12.95 5.05
N ILE A 65 53.90 13.98 5.89
CA ILE A 65 52.93 14.17 6.98
C ILE A 65 51.49 14.27 6.43
N SER A 66 51.31 14.99 5.32
CA SER A 66 49.97 15.23 4.74
C SER A 66 49.56 14.11 3.78
N LEU A 67 50.49 13.62 2.94
CA LEU A 67 50.22 12.64 1.90
C LEU A 67 50.07 11.23 2.44
N ASN A 68 50.88 10.80 3.42
CA ASN A 68 50.79 9.43 3.93
C ASN A 68 49.44 9.13 4.59
N VAL A 69 48.86 10.10 5.30
CA VAL A 69 47.52 9.94 5.91
C VAL A 69 46.44 9.91 4.83
N ILE A 70 46.53 10.76 3.82
CA ILE A 70 45.56 10.82 2.71
C ILE A 70 45.65 9.57 1.85
N GLU A 71 46.86 9.12 1.54
CA GLU A 71 47.11 7.93 0.75
C GLU A 71 46.64 6.70 1.52
N THR A 72 47.03 6.53 2.78
CA THR A 72 46.62 5.37 3.59
C THR A 72 45.10 5.32 3.82
N THR A 73 44.44 6.46 4.06
CA THR A 73 42.96 6.50 4.17
C THR A 73 42.26 6.13 2.87
N ARG A 74 42.79 6.59 1.73
CA ARG A 74 42.19 6.37 0.40
C ARG A 74 42.49 4.99 -0.19
N THR A 75 43.72 4.52 -0.08
CA THR A 75 44.19 3.30 -0.76
C THR A 75 44.03 2.06 0.11
N ARG A 76 44.36 2.17 1.41
CA ARG A 76 44.34 1.02 2.34
C ARG A 76 42.97 0.83 2.96
N TYR A 77 42.44 1.86 3.62
CA TYR A 77 41.19 1.75 4.37
C TYR A 77 39.94 2.12 3.55
N LYS A 78 40.11 2.72 2.37
CA LYS A 78 39.04 3.18 1.46
C LYS A 78 37.94 3.98 2.17
N SER A 79 38.33 4.77 3.18
CA SER A 79 37.40 5.52 4.05
C SER A 79 37.59 7.03 3.88
N PRO A 80 36.76 7.71 3.06
CA PRO A 80 36.83 9.17 2.92
C PRO A 80 36.32 9.90 4.17
N SER A 81 35.43 9.27 4.95
CA SER A 81 34.87 9.84 6.18
C SER A 81 35.91 9.92 7.29
N LEU A 82 36.81 8.93 7.35
CA LEU A 82 37.89 8.93 8.32
C LEU A 82 38.88 10.07 8.07
N LEU A 83 39.15 10.43 6.81
CA LEU A 83 40.00 11.58 6.48
C LEU A 83 39.47 12.88 7.09
N LYS A 84 38.15 13.09 7.14
CA LYS A 84 37.54 14.27 7.77
C LYS A 84 37.71 14.30 9.29
N LEU A 85 37.80 13.13 9.92
CA LEU A 85 37.98 12.97 11.37
C LEU A 85 39.45 12.93 11.80
N THR A 86 40.39 12.76 10.88
CA THR A 86 41.82 12.65 11.24
C THR A 86 42.31 13.81 12.10
N SER A 87 41.84 15.05 11.83
CA SER A 87 42.21 16.24 12.59
C SER A 87 41.61 16.26 14.01
N SER A 88 40.37 15.79 14.17
CA SER A 88 39.70 15.71 15.49
C SER A 88 40.27 14.58 16.35
N ILE A 89 40.53 13.42 15.75
CA ILE A 89 41.06 12.24 16.46
C ILE A 89 42.54 12.45 16.84
N SER A 90 43.34 13.01 15.94
CA SER A 90 44.75 13.32 16.24
C SER A 90 44.91 14.51 17.19
N GLY A 91 43.90 15.40 17.26
CA GLY A 91 43.96 16.66 18.02
C GLY A 91 44.94 17.67 17.43
N VAL A 92 45.42 17.44 16.21
CA VAL A 92 46.38 18.28 15.49
C VAL A 92 45.89 18.47 14.06
N ASP A 93 45.51 19.70 13.72
CA ASP A 93 45.18 20.05 12.34
C ASP A 93 46.49 20.14 11.52
N ALA A 94 46.67 19.22 10.57
CA ALA A 94 47.85 19.16 9.71
C ALA A 94 48.10 20.48 8.95
N LYS A 95 47.04 21.20 8.55
CA LYS A 95 47.18 22.50 7.87
C LYS A 95 47.73 23.56 8.83
N ARG A 96 47.22 23.58 10.06
CA ARG A 96 47.67 24.51 11.11
C ARG A 96 49.08 24.18 11.59
N LEU A 97 49.43 22.89 11.67
CA LEU A 97 50.79 22.44 12.00
C LEU A 97 51.79 22.87 10.93
N ASN A 98 51.46 22.67 9.65
CA ASN A 98 52.29 23.14 8.54
C ASN A 98 52.46 24.66 8.59
N LEU A 99 51.39 25.42 8.82
CA LEU A 99 51.45 26.87 8.99
C LEU A 99 52.35 27.29 10.16
N GLN A 100 52.25 26.63 11.32
CA GLN A 100 53.08 26.92 12.49
C GLN A 100 54.56 26.62 12.24
N LEU A 101 54.86 25.53 11.51
CA LEU A 101 56.21 25.23 11.06
C LEU A 101 56.75 26.33 10.13
N PHE A 102 55.96 26.76 9.13
CA PHE A 102 56.33 27.87 8.25
C PHE A 102 56.56 29.18 9.01
N VAL A 103 55.71 29.51 9.99
CA VAL A 103 55.85 30.73 10.81
C VAL A 103 57.10 30.69 11.67
N ILE A 104 57.42 29.55 12.31
CA ILE A 104 58.68 29.40 13.06
C ILE A 104 59.88 29.63 12.15
N LEU A 105 59.83 29.09 10.94
CA LEU A 105 60.98 29.12 10.05
C LEU A 105 61.16 30.51 9.44
N GLY A 106 60.05 31.21 9.16
CA GLY A 106 60.07 32.65 8.87
C GLY A 106 60.68 33.46 10.03
N LEU A 107 60.25 33.22 11.27
CA LEU A 107 60.80 33.91 12.45
C LEU A 107 62.27 33.58 12.70
N SER A 108 62.69 32.33 12.49
CA SER A 108 64.08 31.88 12.65
C SER A 108 65.00 32.48 11.59
N LEU A 109 64.51 32.64 10.36
CA LEU A 109 65.23 33.29 9.27
C LEU A 109 65.41 34.78 9.56
N VAL A 110 64.35 35.44 10.04
CA VAL A 110 64.37 36.82 10.51
C VAL A 110 65.36 36.98 11.69
N ALA A 111 65.34 36.06 12.66
CA ALA A 111 66.30 36.03 13.77
C ALA A 111 67.75 35.94 13.29
N LYS A 112 68.02 35.05 12.33
CA LYS A 112 69.33 34.86 11.74
C LYS A 112 69.79 36.10 10.98
N LEU A 113 68.89 36.76 10.25
CA LEU A 113 69.18 38.01 9.56
C LEU A 113 69.59 39.12 10.54
N PHE A 114 68.92 39.22 11.69
CA PHE A 114 69.33 40.17 12.75
C PHE A 114 70.70 39.87 13.35
N ILE A 115 71.05 38.58 13.48
CA ILE A 115 72.37 38.15 13.96
C ILE A 115 73.45 38.48 12.91
N SER A 116 73.20 38.18 11.64
CA SER A 116 74.14 38.39 10.55
C SER A 116 74.41 39.87 10.27
N VAL A 117 73.41 40.74 10.45
CA VAL A 117 73.57 42.20 10.27
C VAL A 117 73.99 42.92 11.57
N ARG A 118 74.26 42.18 12.66
CA ARG A 118 74.69 42.73 13.98
C ARG A 118 73.80 43.88 14.48
N LEU A 119 72.48 43.75 14.32
CA LEU A 119 71.53 44.82 14.57
C LEU A 119 71.25 45.06 16.08
N PHE A 120 71.65 44.13 16.94
CA PHE A 120 71.42 44.17 18.40
C PHE A 120 72.61 43.56 19.19
N ASP A 121 72.82 44.04 20.42
CA ASP A 121 73.75 43.42 21.38
C ASP A 121 73.26 42.05 21.86
N LEU A 122 74.21 41.14 22.15
CA LEU A 122 73.94 39.72 22.52
C LEU A 122 72.92 39.56 23.67
N ILE A 123 72.86 40.54 24.57
CA ILE A 123 72.01 40.54 25.78
C ILE A 123 70.52 40.67 25.41
N THR A 124 70.17 41.56 24.48
CA THR A 124 68.77 41.80 24.05
C THR A 124 68.25 40.73 23.08
N LEU A 125 69.16 40.00 22.42
CA LEU A 125 68.85 38.87 21.55
C LEU A 125 68.48 37.59 22.33
N SER A 126 69.06 37.39 23.51
CA SER A 126 68.86 36.17 24.32
C SER A 126 67.39 35.86 24.69
N PRO A 127 66.53 36.79 25.15
CA PRO A 127 65.14 36.48 25.46
C PRO A 127 64.32 36.11 24.21
N TYR A 128 64.64 36.69 23.05
CA TYR A 128 63.98 36.38 21.78
C TYR A 128 64.32 34.97 21.29
N LEU A 129 65.61 34.58 21.36
CA LEU A 129 66.03 33.22 21.03
C LEU A 129 65.45 32.19 22.00
N CYS A 130 65.39 32.48 23.30
CA CYS A 130 64.73 31.62 24.28
C CYS A 130 63.23 31.46 23.99
N ALA A 131 62.52 32.54 23.67
CA ALA A 131 61.10 32.46 23.29
C ALA A 131 60.88 31.65 22.01
N LEU A 132 61.76 31.80 21.01
CA LEU A 132 61.73 31.04 19.77
C LEU A 132 62.01 29.55 20.01
N MET A 133 62.95 29.21 20.90
CA MET A 133 63.24 27.83 21.30
C MET A 133 62.07 27.18 22.05
N VAL A 134 61.39 27.91 22.95
CA VAL A 134 60.19 27.41 23.64
C VAL A 134 59.05 27.17 22.64
N TYR A 135 58.84 28.09 21.71
CA TYR A 135 57.83 27.95 20.66
C TYR A 135 58.15 26.81 19.69
N PHE A 136 59.42 26.64 19.32
CA PHE A 136 59.90 25.50 18.55
C PHE A 136 59.68 24.18 19.28
N GLY A 137 60.04 24.08 20.56
CA GLY A 137 59.77 22.89 21.37
C GLY A 137 58.28 22.52 21.46
N PHE A 138 57.40 23.53 21.52
CA PHE A 138 55.95 23.32 21.46
C PHE A 138 55.49 22.75 20.10
N VAL A 139 55.99 23.28 18.99
CA VAL A 139 55.64 22.78 17.65
C VAL A 139 56.24 21.41 17.38
N VAL A 140 57.48 21.13 17.79
CA VAL A 140 58.09 19.80 17.71
C VAL A 140 57.27 18.77 18.50
N ARG A 141 56.75 19.14 19.67
CA ARG A 141 55.83 18.28 20.43
C ARG A 141 54.53 17.99 19.66
N GLN A 142 54.00 18.95 18.91
CA GLN A 142 52.83 18.72 18.04
C GLN A 142 53.16 17.83 16.84
N VAL A 143 54.31 18.02 16.20
CA VAL A 143 54.82 17.16 15.12
C VAL A 143 54.99 15.72 15.61
N TYR A 144 55.59 15.53 16.78
CA TYR A 144 55.74 14.21 17.39
C TYR A 144 54.39 13.55 17.67
N LYS A 145 53.42 14.29 18.23
CA LYS A 145 52.06 13.77 18.43
C LYS A 145 51.40 13.34 17.12
N HIS A 146 51.56 14.13 16.06
CA HIS A 146 50.98 13.84 14.76
C HIS A 146 51.67 12.63 14.10
N LEU A 147 53.01 12.56 14.09
CA LEU A 147 53.75 11.40 13.57
C LEU A 147 53.44 10.12 14.34
N LYS A 148 53.31 10.20 15.67
CA LYS A 148 52.86 9.06 16.48
C LYS A 148 51.47 8.61 16.08
N PHE A 149 50.54 9.54 15.85
CA PHE A 149 49.21 9.22 15.35
C PHE A 149 49.26 8.56 13.97
N THR A 150 50.02 9.11 13.01
CA THR A 150 50.17 8.53 11.66
C THR A 150 50.80 7.14 11.71
N TYR A 151 51.77 6.91 12.60
CA TYR A 151 52.35 5.58 12.81
C TYR A 151 51.31 4.60 13.36
N THR A 152 50.60 4.96 14.43
CA THR A 152 49.50 4.13 14.97
C THR A 152 48.42 3.88 13.92
N PHE A 153 48.10 4.88 13.10
CA PHE A 153 47.16 4.80 11.99
C PHE A 153 47.59 3.81 10.90
N MET A 154 48.89 3.63 10.70
CA MET A 154 49.44 2.65 9.78
C MET A 154 49.65 1.26 10.42
N SER A 155 49.92 1.18 11.72
CA SER A 155 50.32 -0.05 12.39
C SER A 155 49.17 -0.78 13.09
N ASN A 156 48.24 -0.06 13.72
CA ASN A 156 47.16 -0.64 14.52
C ASN A 156 45.87 0.20 14.39
N ILE A 157 45.02 -0.24 13.47
CA ILE A 157 43.74 0.42 13.19
C ILE A 157 42.70 0.17 14.29
N GLU A 158 42.83 -0.90 15.08
CA GLU A 158 41.90 -1.22 16.19
C GLU A 158 41.89 -0.10 17.25
N ILE A 159 43.05 0.52 17.52
CA ILE A 159 43.15 1.64 18.46
C ILE A 159 42.32 2.85 18.00
N ILE A 160 42.25 3.07 16.68
CA ILE A 160 41.45 4.17 16.09
C ILE A 160 39.98 3.78 16.05
N HIS A 161 39.68 2.53 15.71
CA HIS A 161 38.34 1.96 15.79
C HIS A 161 37.76 2.15 17.20
N GLU A 162 38.48 1.75 18.26
CA GLU A 162 38.09 1.94 19.66
C GLU A 162 37.85 3.40 20.02
N ARG A 163 38.69 4.30 19.50
CA ARG A 163 38.57 5.73 19.81
C ARG A 163 37.31 6.34 19.20
N ILE A 164 36.99 5.98 17.97
CA ILE A 164 35.75 6.41 17.30
C ILE A 164 34.53 5.78 17.99
N TYR A 165 34.61 4.49 18.34
CA TYR A 165 33.56 3.80 19.09
C TYR A 165 33.27 4.49 20.43
N LEU A 166 34.30 4.85 21.21
CA LEU A 166 34.14 5.54 22.48
C LEU A 166 33.46 6.91 22.32
N ASP A 167 33.76 7.65 21.26
CA ASP A 167 33.10 8.93 20.97
C ASP A 167 31.59 8.73 20.66
N ILE A 168 31.25 7.70 19.89
CA ILE A 168 29.86 7.33 19.59
C ILE A 168 29.13 6.83 20.84
N ASN A 169 29.77 5.99 21.66
CA ASN A 169 29.21 5.48 22.90
C ASN A 169 28.97 6.61 23.92
N ASN A 170 29.90 7.56 24.05
CA ASN A 170 29.72 8.73 24.90
C ASN A 170 28.55 9.61 24.43
N PHE A 171 28.39 9.76 23.11
CA PHE A 171 27.21 10.42 22.56
C PHE A 171 25.93 9.69 22.92
N ALA A 172 25.85 8.39 22.63
CA ALA A 172 24.68 7.56 22.90
C ALA A 172 24.30 7.55 24.40
N GLN A 173 25.27 7.44 25.31
CA GLN A 173 25.10 7.57 26.76
C GLN A 173 24.57 8.94 27.21
N SER A 174 24.89 10.00 26.46
CA SER A 174 24.45 11.36 26.79
C SER A 174 23.10 11.74 26.16
N SER A 175 22.67 11.05 25.10
CA SER A 175 21.48 11.36 24.31
C SER A 175 20.31 10.42 24.64
N PHE A 176 20.36 9.16 24.18
CA PHE A 176 19.21 8.24 24.20
C PHE A 176 19.37 7.03 25.12
N PHE A 177 20.57 6.67 25.58
CA PHE A 177 20.72 5.69 26.68
C PHE A 177 20.41 6.35 28.03
N ARG A 178 19.13 6.57 28.35
CA ARG A 178 18.71 6.96 29.71
C ARG A 178 18.19 5.76 30.48
N GLY A 179 19.09 5.10 31.20
CA GLY A 179 18.72 4.31 32.38
C GLY A 179 18.49 5.24 33.57
N ASP A 180 17.57 4.87 34.46
CA ASP A 180 17.02 5.61 35.61
C ASP A 180 18.02 6.08 36.71
N GLU A 181 19.33 6.06 36.46
CA GLU A 181 20.31 6.48 37.47
C GLU A 181 21.26 7.56 36.93
N ARG A 182 21.00 8.80 37.34
CA ARG A 182 21.97 9.89 37.23
C ARG A 182 22.84 9.93 38.48
N PRO A 183 24.14 9.54 38.44
CA PRO A 183 25.10 10.13 39.35
C PRO A 183 25.49 11.51 38.78
N LEU A 184 24.99 12.57 39.43
CA LEU A 184 25.19 14.00 39.10
C LEU A 184 26.66 14.42 38.87
N VAL A 185 27.62 13.59 39.27
CA VAL A 185 29.06 13.91 39.27
C VAL A 185 29.70 13.86 37.86
N LYS A 186 29.14 13.11 36.90
CA LYS A 186 29.67 13.07 35.51
C LYS A 186 29.32 14.30 34.65
N SER A 187 28.34 15.11 35.05
CA SER A 187 27.86 16.27 34.27
C SER A 187 28.81 17.47 34.26
N LYS A 188 29.65 17.63 35.30
CA LYS A 188 30.61 18.74 35.38
C LYS A 188 31.91 18.47 34.62
N LEU A 189 32.34 17.20 34.53
CA LEU A 189 33.52 16.80 33.75
C LEU A 189 33.25 16.77 32.23
N SER A 190 32.03 16.47 31.80
CA SER A 190 31.66 16.50 30.37
C SER A 190 31.55 17.92 29.80
N ARG A 191 31.15 18.92 30.62
CA ARG A 191 31.17 20.34 30.23
C ARG A 191 32.58 20.87 29.97
N ILE A 192 33.57 20.39 30.73
CA ILE A 192 34.97 20.80 30.55
C ILE A 192 35.59 20.12 29.32
N LYS A 193 35.20 18.87 28.99
CA LYS A 193 35.63 18.20 27.74
C LYS A 193 35.05 18.83 26.47
N ARG A 194 33.82 19.38 26.50
CA ARG A 194 33.21 20.09 25.35
C ARG A 194 33.98 21.33 24.89
N LEU A 195 34.79 21.94 25.76
CA LEU A 195 35.63 23.09 25.40
C LEU A 195 36.91 22.69 24.62
N PHE A 196 37.26 21.39 24.57
CA PHE A 196 38.49 20.90 23.95
C PHE A 196 38.28 19.91 22.79
N SER A 197 37.06 19.51 22.49
CA SER A 197 36.73 18.70 21.30
C SER A 197 36.34 19.62 20.14
N SER A 198 37.26 19.83 19.20
CA SER A 198 36.88 20.34 17.87
C SER A 198 35.79 19.44 17.30
N GLY A 199 34.66 20.02 16.89
CA GLY A 199 33.44 19.32 16.50
C GLY A 199 33.64 18.34 15.34
N ALA A 200 34.01 17.11 15.65
CA ALA A 200 33.72 15.98 14.80
C ALA A 200 32.20 15.83 14.77
N ARG A 201 31.59 15.96 13.59
CA ARG A 201 30.17 15.68 13.44
C ARG A 201 29.97 14.20 13.74
N ILE A 202 29.02 13.87 14.62
CA ILE A 202 28.71 12.48 14.99
C ILE A 202 28.43 11.63 13.74
N GLN A 203 27.86 12.25 12.72
CA GLN A 203 27.59 11.72 11.39
C GLN A 203 28.84 11.12 10.72
N ASP A 204 29.93 11.89 10.67
CA ASP A 204 31.19 11.46 10.07
C ASP A 204 31.79 10.32 10.89
N SER A 205 31.62 10.36 12.22
CA SER A 205 32.11 9.32 13.15
C SER A 205 31.42 7.98 12.94
N ILE A 206 30.08 7.98 12.80
CA ILE A 206 29.30 6.76 12.51
C ILE A 206 29.72 6.19 11.16
N THR A 207 29.79 7.03 10.13
CA THR A 207 30.14 6.58 8.77
C THR A 207 31.57 6.02 8.73
N ALA A 208 32.52 6.68 9.37
CA ALA A 208 33.90 6.21 9.45
C ALA A 208 34.03 4.90 10.24
N LEU A 209 33.27 4.74 11.33
CA LEU A 209 33.26 3.50 12.10
C LEU A 209 32.78 2.32 11.24
N ILE A 210 31.70 2.50 10.49
CA ILE A 210 31.13 1.47 9.63
C ILE A 210 32.03 1.17 8.42
N GLU A 211 32.68 2.18 7.83
CA GLU A 211 33.69 1.99 6.78
C GLU A 211 34.92 1.21 7.31
N LEU A 212 35.36 1.47 8.54
CA LEU A 212 36.43 0.71 9.19
C LEU A 212 36.00 -0.72 9.50
N GLU A 213 34.78 -0.93 10.00
CA GLU A 213 34.22 -2.26 10.21
C GLU A 213 34.19 -3.07 8.90
N SER A 214 33.84 -2.43 7.78
CA SER A 214 33.91 -3.03 6.44
C SER A 214 35.33 -3.50 6.11
N TYR A 215 36.34 -2.65 6.33
CA TYR A 215 37.74 -3.02 6.11
C TYR A 215 38.17 -4.19 7.01
N LEU A 216 37.85 -4.15 8.30
CA LEU A 216 38.18 -5.23 9.25
C LEU A 216 37.52 -6.56 8.84
N LEU A 217 36.23 -6.54 8.46
CA LEU A 217 35.51 -7.72 7.97
C LEU A 217 36.13 -8.33 6.70
N CYS A 218 36.70 -7.49 5.83
CA CYS A 218 37.35 -7.95 4.59
C CYS A 218 38.78 -8.46 4.81
N THR A 219 39.45 -8.02 5.88
CA THR A 219 40.88 -8.31 6.12
C THR A 219 41.12 -9.37 7.19
N GLU A 220 40.24 -9.46 8.19
CA GLU A 220 40.35 -10.43 9.29
C GLU A 220 39.48 -11.66 8.99
N PRO A 221 40.08 -12.83 8.71
CA PRO A 221 39.31 -14.01 8.33
C PRO A 221 38.44 -14.54 9.47
N THR A 222 38.83 -14.29 10.72
CA THR A 222 38.11 -14.70 11.94
C THR A 222 36.88 -13.86 12.23
N LYS A 223 36.75 -12.68 11.62
CA LYS A 223 35.62 -11.79 11.85
C LYS A 223 34.47 -12.15 10.91
N THR A 224 33.35 -12.54 11.50
CA THR A 224 32.14 -13.00 10.78
C THR A 224 30.97 -12.01 10.85
N ASN A 225 31.05 -11.00 11.73
CA ASN A 225 29.96 -10.05 11.95
C ASN A 225 30.50 -8.67 12.38
N LEU A 226 29.63 -7.66 12.34
CA LEU A 226 29.88 -6.34 12.93
C LEU A 226 30.12 -6.46 14.44
N ASP A 227 30.94 -5.56 14.98
CA ASP A 227 31.20 -5.46 16.42
C ASP A 227 29.89 -5.45 17.24
N SER A 228 29.77 -6.37 18.19
CA SER A 228 28.57 -6.54 19.02
C SER A 228 28.18 -5.26 19.75
N ARG A 229 29.15 -4.44 20.13
CA ARG A 229 28.92 -3.18 20.85
C ARG A 229 28.23 -2.14 19.97
N ILE A 230 28.53 -2.13 18.66
CA ILE A 230 27.85 -1.27 17.68
C ILE A 230 26.42 -1.76 17.49
N ARG A 231 26.23 -3.08 17.45
CA ARG A 231 24.90 -3.69 17.36
C ARG A 231 24.04 -3.29 18.55
N ASP A 232 24.56 -3.35 19.78
CA ASP A 232 23.82 -2.97 21.00
C ASP A 232 23.38 -1.50 21.01
N ILE A 233 24.25 -0.58 20.55
CA ILE A 233 23.91 0.84 20.39
C ILE A 233 22.84 1.00 19.31
N SER A 234 22.95 0.25 18.22
CA SER A 234 21.98 0.28 17.12
C SER A 234 20.60 -0.18 17.59
N TYR A 235 20.49 -1.29 18.31
CA TYR A 235 19.20 -1.76 18.83
C TYR A 235 18.49 -0.67 19.65
N LYS A 236 19.21 -0.05 20.59
CA LYS A 236 18.65 1.02 21.43
C LYS A 236 18.29 2.28 20.65
N ALA A 237 19.08 2.67 19.66
CA ALA A 237 18.77 3.84 18.83
C ALA A 237 17.48 3.63 18.00
N PHE A 238 17.23 2.40 17.54
CA PHE A 238 16.05 2.07 16.74
C PHE A 238 14.80 1.77 17.58
N ASP A 239 14.95 1.48 18.87
CA ASP A 239 13.84 1.43 19.81
C ASP A 239 13.34 2.85 20.17
N ASP A 240 14.26 3.83 20.25
CA ASP A 240 13.95 5.22 20.62
C ASP A 240 13.91 6.20 19.43
N LEU A 241 13.38 5.80 18.27
CA LEU A 241 13.39 6.61 17.04
C LEU A 241 12.70 7.97 17.18
N GLU A 242 11.82 8.17 18.16
CA GLU A 242 11.18 9.46 18.44
C GLU A 242 12.21 10.53 18.86
N ILE A 243 13.31 10.13 19.49
CA ILE A 243 14.37 11.03 19.93
C ILE A 243 15.15 11.53 18.70
N PRO A 244 15.30 12.86 18.48
CA PRO A 244 15.98 13.42 17.32
C PRO A 244 17.41 12.90 17.14
N GLU A 245 18.16 12.77 18.23
CA GLU A 245 19.54 12.28 18.23
C GLU A 245 19.65 10.79 17.88
N ALA A 246 18.71 9.96 18.35
CA ALA A 246 18.64 8.54 18.00
C ALA A 246 18.25 8.38 16.52
N ASN A 247 17.31 9.20 16.05
CA ASN A 247 16.90 9.24 14.66
C ASN A 247 18.04 9.66 13.71
N GLU A 248 18.84 10.66 14.11
CA GLU A 248 20.03 11.07 13.35
C GLU A 248 21.05 9.93 13.27
N PHE A 249 21.31 9.24 14.39
CA PHE A 249 22.18 8.06 14.40
C PHE A 249 21.67 6.97 13.46
N ALA A 250 20.39 6.61 13.55
CA ALA A 250 19.75 5.59 12.73
C ALA A 250 19.85 5.89 11.23
N ARG A 251 19.63 7.16 10.84
CA ARG A 251 19.73 7.60 9.44
C ARG A 251 21.13 7.39 8.85
N HIS A 252 22.17 7.77 9.59
CA HIS A 252 23.56 7.61 9.12
C HIS A 252 24.03 6.15 9.15
N LEU A 253 23.54 5.36 10.09
CA LEU A 253 23.78 3.91 10.11
C LEU A 253 23.17 3.23 8.87
N LEU A 254 21.89 3.48 8.55
CA LEU A 254 21.25 2.89 7.37
C LEU A 254 21.85 3.38 6.04
N ALA A 255 22.36 4.61 6.00
CA ALA A 255 23.03 5.14 4.81
C ALA A 255 24.41 4.49 4.56
N SER A 256 25.10 4.05 5.62
CA SER A 256 26.46 3.50 5.53
C SER A 256 26.48 1.97 5.33
N LEU A 257 25.53 1.21 5.88
CA LEU A 257 25.49 -0.26 5.74
C LEU A 257 25.49 -0.78 4.28
N PRO A 258 24.83 -0.15 3.29
CA PRO A 258 24.91 -0.58 1.90
C PRO A 258 26.33 -0.56 1.31
N SER A 259 27.24 0.29 1.79
CA SER A 259 28.63 0.25 1.30
C SER A 259 29.39 -0.97 1.84
N VAL A 260 29.12 -1.35 3.09
CA VAL A 260 29.65 -2.57 3.73
C VAL A 260 29.24 -3.81 2.96
N LEU A 261 27.93 -3.92 2.64
CA LEU A 261 27.41 -5.03 1.84
C LEU A 261 28.13 -5.16 0.50
N ALA A 262 28.49 -4.04 -0.13
CA ALA A 262 29.19 -4.02 -1.42
C ALA A 262 30.62 -4.59 -1.31
N ALA A 263 31.30 -4.25 -0.22
CA ALA A 263 32.67 -4.69 0.00
C ALA A 263 32.71 -6.19 0.34
N VAL A 264 31.80 -6.65 1.20
CA VAL A 264 31.72 -8.03 1.67
C VAL A 264 31.28 -8.98 0.55
N GLU A 265 30.34 -8.57 -0.30
CA GLU A 265 29.89 -9.34 -1.48
C GLU A 265 31.05 -9.83 -2.37
N ILE A 266 32.07 -9.00 -2.56
CA ILE A 266 33.18 -9.29 -3.49
C ILE A 266 34.32 -10.05 -2.81
N SER A 267 34.49 -9.88 -1.49
CA SER A 267 35.73 -10.24 -0.80
C SER A 267 35.61 -11.36 0.22
N ARG A 268 34.39 -11.74 0.62
CA ARG A 268 34.15 -12.71 1.70
C ARG A 268 33.11 -13.75 1.32
N GLU A 269 32.97 -14.75 2.19
CA GLU A 269 31.99 -15.82 2.05
C GLU A 269 30.55 -15.32 2.21
N VAL A 270 29.61 -16.06 1.62
CA VAL A 270 28.19 -15.72 1.60
C VAL A 270 27.63 -15.59 3.02
N ASP A 271 28.08 -16.41 3.98
CA ASP A 271 27.61 -16.38 5.36
C ASP A 271 27.88 -15.03 6.07
N VAL A 272 29.01 -14.39 5.76
CA VAL A 272 29.34 -13.06 6.30
C VAL A 272 28.43 -12.00 5.68
N TYR A 273 28.19 -12.08 4.36
CA TYR A 273 27.23 -11.21 3.68
C TYR A 273 25.83 -11.34 4.29
N GLN A 274 25.36 -12.58 4.50
CA GLN A 274 24.05 -12.88 5.07
C GLN A 274 23.87 -12.26 6.47
N SER A 275 24.89 -12.35 7.32
CA SER A 275 24.83 -11.76 8.67
C SER A 275 24.59 -10.25 8.62
N ILE A 276 25.31 -9.55 7.74
CA ILE A 276 25.22 -8.09 7.59
C ILE A 276 23.92 -7.69 6.89
N ALA A 277 23.50 -8.44 5.87
CA ALA A 277 22.24 -8.21 5.17
C ALA A 277 21.05 -8.39 6.12
N GLY A 278 21.09 -9.43 6.97
CA GLY A 278 20.09 -9.64 8.02
C GLY A 278 20.04 -8.49 9.02
N PHE A 279 21.19 -8.00 9.46
CA PHE A 279 21.30 -6.83 10.34
C PHE A 279 20.71 -5.56 9.71
N TYR A 280 21.06 -5.27 8.46
CA TYR A 280 20.54 -4.13 7.72
C TYR A 280 19.02 -4.21 7.52
N LEU A 281 18.52 -5.34 7.04
CA LEU A 281 17.09 -5.54 6.78
C LEU A 281 16.25 -5.46 8.06
N HIS A 282 16.76 -5.96 9.19
CA HIS A 282 16.10 -5.82 10.48
C HIS A 282 15.83 -4.34 10.80
N PHE A 283 16.88 -3.52 10.79
CA PHE A 283 16.78 -2.11 11.14
C PHE A 283 16.07 -1.25 10.09
N ALA A 284 16.27 -1.55 8.81
CA ALA A 284 15.54 -0.89 7.74
C ALA A 284 14.03 -1.09 7.93
N MET A 285 13.59 -2.30 8.27
CA MET A 285 12.18 -2.58 8.54
C MET A 285 11.64 -1.79 9.74
N VAL A 286 12.39 -1.75 10.84
CA VAL A 286 12.01 -0.97 12.03
C VAL A 286 11.75 0.48 11.65
N ALA A 287 12.71 1.08 10.95
CA ALA A 287 12.64 2.48 10.58
C ALA A 287 11.51 2.78 9.59
N ILE A 288 11.27 1.90 8.60
CA ILE A 288 10.18 2.04 7.61
C ILE A 288 8.81 2.02 8.30
N LEU A 289 8.60 1.12 9.28
CA LEU A 289 7.33 1.05 10.01
C LEU A 289 7.14 2.23 10.96
N SER A 290 8.22 2.74 11.56
CA SER A 290 8.15 3.81 12.55
C SER A 290 7.99 5.22 11.96
N LYS A 291 8.68 5.56 10.86
CA LYS A 291 8.64 6.93 10.29
C LYS A 291 8.66 6.96 8.77
N GLU A 292 7.87 7.86 8.18
CA GLU A 292 7.73 8.00 6.72
C GLU A 292 9.01 8.39 5.99
N GLU A 293 9.91 9.13 6.63
CA GLU A 293 11.19 9.56 6.03
C GLU A 293 12.06 8.39 5.56
N TYR A 294 11.88 7.20 6.15
CA TYR A 294 12.62 5.98 5.81
C TYR A 294 12.02 5.19 4.66
N ARG A 295 10.89 5.62 4.06
CA ARG A 295 10.29 4.99 2.87
C ARG A 295 11.31 4.82 1.73
N SER A 296 12.22 5.78 1.58
CA SER A 296 13.30 5.74 0.57
C SER A 296 14.22 4.51 0.68
N GLN A 297 14.30 3.87 1.86
CA GLN A 297 15.10 2.65 2.07
C GLN A 297 14.57 1.47 1.25
N ILE A 298 13.28 1.42 0.94
CA ILE A 298 12.72 0.37 0.05
C ILE A 298 13.42 0.40 -1.31
N GLY A 299 13.61 1.59 -1.89
CA GLY A 299 14.34 1.74 -3.16
C GLY A 299 15.82 1.34 -3.07
N VAL A 300 16.45 1.47 -1.89
CA VAL A 300 17.82 0.98 -1.66
C VAL A 300 17.84 -0.54 -1.60
N ILE A 301 16.89 -1.16 -0.89
CA ILE A 301 16.72 -2.61 -0.81
C ILE A 301 16.48 -3.21 -2.20
N GLU A 302 15.63 -2.59 -3.01
CA GLU A 302 15.38 -3.01 -4.40
C GLU A 302 16.63 -2.93 -5.27
N ARG A 303 17.43 -1.88 -5.10
CA ARG A 303 18.70 -1.74 -5.82
C ARG A 303 19.69 -2.84 -5.43
N ILE A 304 19.77 -3.18 -4.16
CA ILE A 304 20.62 -4.29 -3.68
C ILE A 304 20.12 -5.62 -4.25
N ALA A 305 18.81 -5.90 -4.15
CA ALA A 305 18.19 -7.12 -4.67
C ALA A 305 18.42 -7.31 -6.18
N ARG A 306 18.31 -6.23 -6.97
CA ARG A 306 18.46 -6.29 -8.43
C ARG A 306 19.90 -6.37 -8.89
N PHE A 307 20.80 -5.53 -8.38
CA PHE A 307 22.13 -5.36 -8.99
C PHE A 307 23.25 -6.13 -8.28
N ARG A 308 23.04 -6.52 -7.02
CA ARG A 308 24.08 -7.18 -6.21
C ARG A 308 23.76 -8.65 -6.00
N GLU A 309 22.58 -8.91 -5.46
CA GLU A 309 22.18 -10.28 -5.14
C GLU A 309 21.88 -11.14 -6.37
N GLU A 310 21.81 -10.56 -7.57
CA GLU A 310 21.68 -11.29 -8.82
C GLU A 310 22.78 -12.35 -9.00
N LYS A 311 24.02 -12.00 -8.62
CA LYS A 311 25.20 -12.86 -8.77
C LYS A 311 25.41 -13.84 -7.61
N LEU A 312 24.71 -13.64 -6.50
CA LEU A 312 24.80 -14.50 -5.34
C LEU A 312 24.00 -15.81 -5.55
N PRO A 313 24.38 -16.90 -4.89
CA PRO A 313 23.56 -18.13 -4.87
C PRO A 313 22.21 -17.86 -4.19
N SER A 314 21.18 -18.64 -4.50
CA SER A 314 19.80 -18.42 -4.04
C SER A 314 19.69 -18.21 -2.52
N TYR A 315 20.40 -19.00 -1.71
CA TYR A 315 20.42 -18.88 -0.25
C TYR A 315 21.04 -17.58 0.27
N GLY A 316 21.87 -16.89 -0.53
CA GLY A 316 22.52 -15.62 -0.20
C GLY A 316 21.71 -14.37 -0.53
N ARG A 317 20.56 -14.50 -1.22
CA ARG A 317 19.79 -13.37 -1.77
C ARG A 317 18.77 -12.81 -0.78
N PHE A 318 19.22 -12.23 0.32
CA PHE A 318 18.36 -11.82 1.44
C PHE A 318 17.34 -10.74 1.06
N CYS A 319 17.75 -9.72 0.33
CA CYS A 319 16.85 -8.66 -0.15
C CYS A 319 15.86 -9.22 -1.19
N ARG A 320 16.32 -10.07 -2.12
CA ARG A 320 15.47 -10.64 -3.19
C ARG A 320 14.48 -11.69 -2.67
N ASN A 321 14.87 -12.49 -1.68
CA ASN A 321 14.01 -13.49 -1.03
C ASN A 321 13.06 -12.85 0.01
N GLY A 322 12.99 -11.52 0.11
CA GLY A 322 12.04 -10.84 0.98
C GLY A 322 12.25 -11.09 2.47
N ARG A 323 13.48 -11.34 2.94
CA ARG A 323 13.75 -11.52 4.39
C ARG A 323 13.39 -10.29 5.23
N LEU A 324 13.24 -9.11 4.60
CA LEU A 324 12.69 -7.92 5.22
C LEU A 324 11.36 -8.22 5.95
N PHE A 325 10.51 -9.05 5.35
CA PHE A 325 9.17 -9.39 5.84
C PHE A 325 9.18 -10.25 7.12
N LEU A 326 10.26 -10.96 7.43
CA LEU A 326 10.36 -11.77 8.66
C LEU A 326 10.23 -10.92 9.94
N ASN A 327 10.61 -9.64 9.86
CA ASN A 327 10.59 -8.75 11.02
C ASN A 327 9.19 -8.24 11.38
N PHE A 328 8.15 -8.59 10.64
CA PHE A 328 6.75 -8.25 10.96
C PHE A 328 6.18 -9.04 12.15
N VAL A 329 6.70 -10.24 12.45
CA VAL A 329 6.13 -11.14 13.49
C VAL A 329 6.05 -10.48 14.87
N ASN A 330 6.96 -9.54 15.17
CA ASN A 330 7.18 -9.02 16.52
C ASN A 330 6.95 -7.50 16.65
N LYS A 331 6.49 -6.80 15.61
CA LYS A 331 6.45 -5.33 15.63
C LYS A 331 5.05 -4.76 15.61
N ALA A 332 4.85 -3.83 16.53
CA ALA A 332 3.65 -3.02 16.66
C ALA A 332 3.37 -2.26 15.36
N LYS A 333 2.07 -2.17 15.11
CA LYS A 333 1.40 -1.61 13.95
C LYS A 333 1.98 -0.23 13.56
N SER A 334 2.17 -0.03 12.25
CA SER A 334 2.43 1.30 11.70
C SER A 334 1.10 2.01 11.45
N GLY A 335 0.98 3.27 11.90
CA GLY A 335 -0.12 4.17 11.54
C GLY A 335 0.05 4.86 10.18
N ASN A 336 1.03 4.42 9.36
CA ASN A 336 1.47 5.13 8.15
C ASN A 336 1.14 4.35 6.86
N GLU A 337 1.21 5.02 5.69
CA GLU A 337 1.05 4.39 4.35
C GLU A 337 2.20 3.42 3.98
N ALA A 338 3.03 3.00 4.93
CA ALA A 338 4.16 2.10 4.70
C ALA A 338 3.74 0.78 4.04
N TYR A 339 2.53 0.28 4.36
CA TYR A 339 2.00 -0.96 3.79
C TYR A 339 1.85 -0.90 2.27
N THR A 340 1.41 0.23 1.71
CA THR A 340 1.26 0.41 0.25
C THR A 340 2.62 0.30 -0.47
N TYR A 341 3.68 0.87 0.09
CA TYR A 341 5.02 0.78 -0.49
C TYR A 341 5.62 -0.63 -0.32
N LEU A 342 5.36 -1.28 0.82
CA LEU A 342 5.78 -2.66 1.07
C LEU A 342 5.04 -3.65 0.14
N GLN A 343 3.79 -3.35 -0.19
CA GLN A 343 3.02 -4.09 -1.18
C GLN A 343 3.61 -3.90 -2.58
N ALA A 344 3.92 -2.67 -2.98
CA ALA A 344 4.58 -2.39 -4.26
C ALA A 344 5.94 -3.10 -4.37
N HIS A 345 6.70 -3.10 -3.27
CA HIS A 345 7.96 -3.84 -3.16
C HIS A 345 7.76 -5.34 -3.33
N PHE A 346 6.78 -5.94 -2.64
CA PHE A 346 6.45 -7.35 -2.80
C PHE A 346 6.06 -7.68 -4.25
N ARG A 347 5.16 -6.89 -4.84
CA ARG A 347 4.71 -7.05 -6.23
C ARG A 347 5.90 -7.05 -7.19
N LEU A 348 6.83 -6.12 -7.01
CA LEU A 348 8.04 -6.07 -7.80
C LEU A 348 8.92 -7.33 -7.62
N LEU A 349 9.16 -7.74 -6.36
CA LEU A 349 9.99 -8.92 -6.07
C LEU A 349 9.38 -10.19 -6.66
N ILE A 350 8.07 -10.38 -6.55
CA ILE A 350 7.40 -11.57 -7.06
C ILE A 350 7.35 -11.56 -8.59
N GLU A 351 7.01 -10.43 -9.24
CA GLU A 351 6.99 -10.31 -10.70
C GLU A 351 8.38 -10.53 -11.32
N THR A 352 9.43 -9.94 -10.73
CA THR A 352 10.82 -10.14 -11.20
C THR A 352 11.30 -11.57 -10.96
N SER A 353 10.92 -12.19 -9.83
CA SER A 353 11.28 -13.58 -9.55
C SER A 353 10.59 -14.54 -10.52
N VAL A 354 9.31 -14.33 -10.85
CA VAL A 354 8.59 -15.16 -11.84
C VAL A 354 9.27 -15.13 -13.22
N ARG A 355 9.83 -13.99 -13.64
CA ARG A 355 10.43 -13.83 -14.97
C ARG A 355 11.88 -14.28 -15.07
N GLU A 356 12.68 -13.94 -14.06
CA GLU A 356 14.14 -14.09 -14.16
C GLU A 356 14.67 -15.24 -13.32
N GLN A 357 14.11 -15.45 -12.12
CA GLN A 357 14.66 -16.38 -11.12
C GLN A 357 13.54 -17.07 -10.31
N PRO A 358 12.76 -17.99 -10.92
CA PRO A 358 11.62 -18.64 -10.26
C PRO A 358 11.98 -19.39 -8.97
N ALA A 359 13.22 -19.88 -8.87
CA ALA A 359 13.72 -20.59 -7.69
C ALA A 359 13.75 -19.76 -6.39
N ASN A 360 13.65 -18.42 -6.46
CA ASN A 360 13.60 -17.57 -5.26
C ASN A 360 12.19 -17.49 -4.65
N ILE A 361 11.15 -17.82 -5.42
CA ILE A 361 9.74 -17.65 -5.04
C ILE A 361 9.39 -18.47 -3.80
N PRO A 362 9.81 -19.74 -3.66
CA PRO A 362 9.50 -20.50 -2.45
C PRO A 362 10.02 -19.82 -1.18
N GLU A 363 11.25 -19.29 -1.20
CA GLU A 363 11.84 -18.60 -0.05
C GLU A 363 11.16 -17.24 0.21
N LEU A 364 10.80 -16.50 -0.85
CA LEU A 364 10.02 -15.27 -0.75
C LEU A 364 8.68 -15.50 -0.04
N LEU A 365 7.91 -16.50 -0.48
CA LEU A 365 6.63 -16.85 0.13
C LEU A 365 6.79 -17.35 1.57
N ARG A 366 7.86 -18.09 1.87
CA ARG A 366 8.19 -18.51 3.24
C ARG A 366 8.42 -17.30 4.16
N ASN A 367 9.14 -16.28 3.68
CA ASN A 367 9.48 -15.10 4.47
C ASN A 367 8.30 -14.14 4.65
N ILE A 368 7.37 -14.10 3.70
CA ILE A 368 6.15 -13.27 3.76
C ILE A 368 5.07 -13.85 4.65
N ARG A 369 5.17 -15.14 5.00
CA ARG A 369 4.24 -15.83 5.89
C ARG A 369 3.99 -15.10 7.22
N SER A 370 5.00 -14.40 7.73
CA SER A 370 4.91 -13.54 8.92
C SER A 370 3.91 -12.39 8.78
N VAL A 371 3.73 -11.87 7.57
CA VAL A 371 2.81 -10.79 7.26
C VAL A 371 1.36 -11.29 7.22
N ILE A 372 1.13 -12.47 6.65
CA ILE A 372 -0.23 -13.01 6.45
C ILE A 372 -0.88 -13.46 7.77
N GLN A 373 -0.09 -13.51 8.87
CA GLN A 373 -0.61 -13.74 10.21
C GLN A 373 -1.66 -12.72 10.65
N PHE A 374 -1.62 -11.50 10.08
CA PHE A 374 -2.54 -10.45 10.46
C PHE A 374 -4.00 -10.80 10.19
N LYS A 375 -4.29 -11.53 9.12
CA LYS A 375 -5.64 -12.03 8.80
C LYS A 375 -6.22 -12.95 9.88
N GLY A 376 -5.38 -13.68 10.60
CA GLY A 376 -5.81 -14.55 11.70
C GLY A 376 -5.96 -13.81 13.03
N ASN A 377 -5.08 -12.84 13.29
CA ASN A 377 -4.99 -12.15 14.58
C ASN A 377 -5.86 -10.88 14.67
N TYR A 378 -6.23 -10.28 13.54
CA TYR A 378 -6.96 -9.00 13.46
C TYR A 378 -8.31 -9.13 12.74
N ASN A 379 -8.89 -10.33 12.67
CA ASN A 379 -10.26 -10.52 12.18
C ASN A 379 -11.30 -10.19 13.27
N LYS A 380 -11.16 -9.00 13.85
CA LYS A 380 -12.02 -8.46 14.89
C LYS A 380 -13.27 -7.88 14.25
N GLY A 381 -14.44 -8.31 14.73
CA GLY A 381 -15.73 -7.82 14.24
C GLY A 381 -16.09 -6.47 14.84
N ALA A 382 -17.20 -5.88 14.42
CA ALA A 382 -17.68 -4.67 15.07
C ALA A 382 -18.12 -4.92 16.52
N TRP A 383 -18.47 -6.16 16.87
CA TRP A 383 -18.84 -6.55 18.23
C TRP A 383 -17.72 -6.37 19.26
N ASP A 384 -16.47 -6.29 18.83
CA ASP A 384 -15.34 -6.00 19.71
C ASP A 384 -15.40 -4.56 20.27
N LEU A 385 -16.11 -3.66 19.60
CA LEU A 385 -16.43 -2.33 20.13
C LEU A 385 -17.29 -2.43 21.40
N ALA A 386 -18.20 -3.42 21.46
CA ALA A 386 -19.06 -3.65 22.61
C ALA A 386 -18.33 -4.28 23.80
N GLU A 387 -17.16 -4.88 23.60
CA GLU A 387 -16.30 -5.31 24.72
C GLU A 387 -15.70 -4.10 25.46
N LYS A 388 -15.37 -3.03 24.73
CA LYS A 388 -14.82 -1.79 25.33
C LYS A 388 -15.91 -0.82 25.80
N VAL A 389 -17.08 -0.83 25.16
CA VAL A 389 -18.25 -0.03 25.53
C VAL A 389 -19.48 -0.95 25.66
N PRO A 390 -19.76 -1.50 26.86
CA PRO A 390 -20.79 -2.51 27.07
C PRO A 390 -22.21 -2.11 26.65
N GLU A 391 -22.53 -0.83 26.64
CA GLU A 391 -23.85 -0.34 26.23
C GLU A 391 -24.17 -0.68 24.77
N LEU A 392 -23.14 -0.88 23.93
CA LEU A 392 -23.30 -1.20 22.52
C LEU A 392 -23.90 -2.59 22.25
N TRP A 393 -23.87 -3.52 23.22
CA TRP A 393 -24.50 -4.84 23.07
C TRP A 393 -25.99 -4.74 22.71
N GLY A 394 -26.65 -3.64 23.09
CA GLY A 394 -28.05 -3.36 22.77
C GLY A 394 -28.29 -2.36 21.64
N CYS A 395 -27.26 -1.88 20.91
CA CYS A 395 -27.48 -0.93 19.82
C CYS A 395 -28.09 -1.66 18.60
N PRO A 396 -29.24 -1.18 18.07
CA PRO A 396 -29.85 -1.74 16.86
C PRO A 396 -28.95 -1.69 15.62
N CYS A 397 -28.00 -0.77 15.63
CA CYS A 397 -27.05 -0.48 14.56
C CYS A 397 -25.93 -1.53 14.42
N MET A 398 -25.63 -2.30 15.48
CA MET A 398 -24.43 -3.14 15.55
C MET A 398 -24.40 -4.33 14.58
N PRO A 399 -25.50 -5.07 14.35
CA PRO A 399 -25.49 -6.15 13.37
C PRO A 399 -25.19 -5.67 11.94
N GLU A 400 -25.62 -4.45 11.59
CA GLU A 400 -25.35 -3.86 10.28
C GLU A 400 -23.91 -3.37 10.18
N LEU A 401 -23.39 -2.74 11.25
CA LEU A 401 -22.00 -2.34 11.34
C LEU A 401 -21.04 -3.54 11.27
N ASP A 402 -21.35 -4.63 11.97
CA ASP A 402 -20.55 -5.86 11.96
C ASP A 402 -20.49 -6.49 10.57
N LYS A 403 -21.62 -6.48 9.86
CA LYS A 403 -21.68 -6.92 8.47
C LYS A 403 -20.84 -6.03 7.56
N ASP A 404 -20.96 -4.70 7.69
CA ASP A 404 -20.19 -3.75 6.87
C ASP A 404 -18.66 -3.85 7.15
N VAL A 405 -18.25 -4.08 8.40
CA VAL A 405 -16.85 -4.34 8.78
C VAL A 405 -16.37 -5.68 8.21
N SER A 406 -17.20 -6.73 8.28
CA SER A 406 -16.90 -8.04 7.69
C SER A 406 -16.75 -7.94 6.16
N ASP A 407 -17.64 -7.21 5.51
CA ASP A 407 -17.58 -6.96 4.06
C ASP A 407 -16.34 -6.12 3.69
N ALA A 408 -15.91 -5.17 4.52
CA ALA A 408 -14.65 -4.44 4.32
C ALA A 408 -13.41 -5.32 4.51
N ASN A 409 -13.41 -6.24 5.49
CA ASN A 409 -12.32 -7.21 5.69
C ASN A 409 -12.14 -8.15 4.48
N VAL A 410 -13.20 -8.37 3.70
CA VAL A 410 -13.18 -9.17 2.46
C VAL A 410 -13.09 -8.28 1.21
N GLU A 411 -12.86 -6.97 1.37
CA GLU A 411 -12.72 -5.97 0.28
C GLU A 411 -13.96 -5.82 -0.62
N ARG A 412 -15.16 -6.13 -0.12
CA ARG A 412 -16.43 -5.95 -0.84
C ARG A 412 -16.94 -4.51 -0.80
N ILE A 413 -16.54 -3.76 0.23
CA ILE A 413 -16.82 -2.34 0.45
C ILE A 413 -15.48 -1.65 0.58
N THR A 414 -15.33 -0.47 -0.03
CA THR A 414 -14.07 0.28 0.10
C THR A 414 -13.94 0.87 1.51
N THR A 415 -12.69 1.08 1.96
CA THR A 415 -12.44 1.75 3.25
C THR A 415 -13.05 3.15 3.29
N GLU A 416 -13.09 3.84 2.15
CA GLU A 416 -13.74 5.16 1.99
C GLU A 416 -15.25 5.10 2.17
N GLU A 417 -15.91 4.11 1.55
CA GLU A 417 -17.34 3.88 1.70
C GLU A 417 -17.72 3.53 3.15
N LEU A 418 -16.95 2.64 3.78
CA LEU A 418 -17.14 2.30 5.18
C LEU A 418 -16.96 3.54 6.06
N ASN A 419 -15.94 4.37 5.79
CA ASN A 419 -15.68 5.58 6.56
C ASN A 419 -16.83 6.58 6.42
N LYS A 420 -17.35 6.75 5.20
CA LYS A 420 -18.51 7.60 4.94
C LYS A 420 -19.73 7.12 5.73
N LYS A 421 -20.03 5.80 5.74
CA LYS A 421 -21.12 5.23 6.54
C LYS A 421 -20.87 5.39 8.05
N MET A 422 -19.63 5.23 8.49
CA MET A 422 -19.22 5.38 9.88
C MET A 422 -19.50 6.80 10.38
N GLU A 423 -19.12 7.82 9.62
CA GLU A 423 -19.37 9.22 9.96
C GLU A 423 -20.84 9.64 9.78
N SER A 424 -21.51 9.20 8.69
CA SER A 424 -22.85 9.69 8.37
C SER A 424 -23.97 9.01 9.15
N LYS A 425 -23.76 7.75 9.56
CA LYS A 425 -24.81 6.89 10.13
C LYS A 425 -24.41 6.32 11.49
N TYR A 426 -23.35 5.52 11.54
CA TYR A 426 -23.06 4.69 12.72
C TYR A 426 -22.62 5.51 13.94
N LYS A 427 -21.67 6.44 13.80
CA LYS A 427 -21.23 7.32 14.90
C LYS A 427 -22.39 8.15 15.48
N PRO A 428 -23.22 8.86 14.67
CA PRO A 428 -24.38 9.59 15.18
C PRO A 428 -25.41 8.71 15.91
N GLU A 429 -25.69 7.51 15.40
CA GLU A 429 -26.65 6.58 16.02
C GLU A 429 -26.13 6.02 17.35
N ILE A 430 -24.85 5.64 17.40
CA ILE A 430 -24.18 5.19 18.62
C ILE A 430 -24.15 6.31 19.66
N GLN A 431 -23.83 7.53 19.24
CA GLN A 431 -23.80 8.69 20.13
C GLN A 431 -25.15 8.95 20.78
N LYS A 432 -26.24 9.00 19.98
CA LYS A 432 -27.60 9.16 20.50
C LYS A 432 -28.00 8.03 21.46
N TYR A 433 -27.56 6.80 21.20
CA TYR A 433 -27.86 5.65 22.04
C TYR A 433 -27.16 5.74 23.41
N ILE A 434 -25.86 6.11 23.43
CA ILE A 434 -25.08 6.26 24.66
C ILE A 434 -25.61 7.43 25.50
N GLU A 435 -25.88 8.58 24.88
CA GLU A 435 -26.47 9.75 25.53
C GLU A 435 -27.87 9.47 26.10
N GLY A 436 -28.62 8.52 25.52
CA GLY A 436 -29.90 8.06 26.05
C GLY A 436 -29.81 7.06 27.21
N LYS A 437 -28.63 6.50 27.49
CA LYS A 437 -28.40 5.44 28.49
C LYS A 437 -27.58 5.91 29.69
N VAL A 438 -26.70 6.88 29.49
CA VAL A 438 -25.77 7.40 30.49
C VAL A 438 -26.12 8.86 30.75
N SER A 439 -26.21 9.26 32.01
CA SER A 439 -26.62 10.62 32.39
C SER A 439 -25.44 11.52 32.81
N ASP A 440 -24.27 10.94 33.12
CA ASP A 440 -23.07 11.67 33.54
C ASP A 440 -22.22 12.12 32.32
N PRO A 441 -22.01 13.44 32.12
CA PRO A 441 -21.23 13.95 30.99
C PRO A 441 -19.75 13.51 30.99
N ASP A 442 -19.13 13.29 32.15
CA ASP A 442 -17.73 12.85 32.20
C ASP A 442 -17.60 11.36 31.82
N GLU A 443 -18.57 10.54 32.22
CA GLU A 443 -18.66 9.14 31.83
C GLU A 443 -18.93 8.97 30.32
N ILE A 444 -19.81 9.82 29.76
CA ILE A 444 -20.06 9.88 28.32
C ILE A 444 -18.78 10.20 27.55
N LYS A 445 -18.01 11.22 28.00
CA LYS A 445 -16.74 11.59 27.37
C LYS A 445 -15.70 10.47 27.41
N ASN A 446 -15.58 9.78 28.53
CA ASN A 446 -14.68 8.64 28.66
C ASN A 446 -15.08 7.48 27.75
N LYS A 447 -16.38 7.17 27.62
CA LYS A 447 -16.91 6.16 26.71
C LYS A 447 -16.66 6.52 25.24
N PHE A 448 -16.79 7.79 24.85
CA PHE A 448 -16.44 8.22 23.50
C PHE A 448 -14.94 8.12 23.20
N ASN A 449 -14.07 8.43 24.17
CA ASN A 449 -12.63 8.24 23.99
C ASN A 449 -12.27 6.76 23.83
N ALA A 450 -12.90 5.87 24.62
CA ALA A 450 -12.74 4.43 24.48
C ALA A 450 -13.26 3.91 23.13
N LEU A 451 -14.42 4.41 22.68
CA LEU A 451 -14.99 4.09 21.37
C LEU A 451 -14.07 4.53 20.22
N ASN A 452 -13.55 5.75 20.25
CA ASN A 452 -12.63 6.25 19.22
C ASN A 452 -11.37 5.39 19.16
N THR A 453 -10.77 5.07 20.31
CA THR A 453 -9.60 4.18 20.39
C THR A 453 -9.91 2.78 19.82
N ALA A 454 -11.10 2.24 20.10
CA ALA A 454 -11.55 0.95 19.59
C ALA A 454 -11.79 0.97 18.07
N LEU A 455 -12.36 2.06 17.56
CA LEU A 455 -12.56 2.27 16.12
C LEU A 455 -11.22 2.40 15.40
N ASP A 456 -10.25 3.13 15.95
CA ASP A 456 -8.91 3.24 15.38
C ASP A 456 -8.23 1.87 15.28
N GLU A 457 -8.33 1.04 16.33
CA GLU A 457 -7.82 -0.34 16.28
C GLU A 457 -8.53 -1.21 15.24
N CYS A 458 -9.84 -1.01 15.02
CA CYS A 458 -10.62 -1.71 14.00
C CYS A 458 -10.17 -1.30 12.59
N TRP A 459 -9.98 0.00 12.35
CA TRP A 459 -9.47 0.53 11.09
C TRP A 459 -8.08 0.01 10.74
N GLU A 460 -7.19 -0.02 11.74
CA GLU A 460 -5.89 -0.64 11.59
C GLU A 460 -6.00 -2.12 11.20
N GLY A 461 -6.90 -2.87 11.84
CA GLY A 461 -7.17 -4.27 11.51
C GLY A 461 -7.61 -4.46 10.05
N ILE A 462 -8.55 -3.63 9.58
CA ILE A 462 -9.05 -3.64 8.19
C ILE A 462 -7.89 -3.39 7.21
N THR A 463 -7.04 -2.39 7.46
CA THR A 463 -5.91 -2.07 6.57
C THR A 463 -4.87 -3.20 6.50
N LEU A 464 -4.59 -3.86 7.63
CA LEU A 464 -3.70 -5.01 7.70
C LEU A 464 -4.28 -6.25 6.99
N ASN A 465 -5.59 -6.46 7.09
CA ASN A 465 -6.30 -7.53 6.40
C ASN A 465 -6.31 -7.30 4.88
N ALA A 466 -6.47 -6.05 4.44
CA ALA A 466 -6.37 -5.66 3.03
C ALA A 466 -4.94 -5.91 2.50
N PHE A 467 -3.91 -5.45 3.22
CA PHE A 467 -2.51 -5.69 2.86
C PHE A 467 -2.20 -7.20 2.73
N SER A 468 -2.66 -8.00 3.69
CA SER A 468 -2.50 -9.46 3.66
C SER A 468 -3.26 -10.11 2.49
N SER A 469 -4.50 -9.67 2.25
CA SER A 469 -5.35 -10.15 1.15
C SER A 469 -4.72 -9.86 -0.20
N GLN A 470 -4.15 -8.68 -0.40
CA GLN A 470 -3.48 -8.31 -1.64
C GLN A 470 -2.23 -9.15 -1.89
N ILE A 471 -1.46 -9.47 -0.85
CA ILE A 471 -0.33 -10.40 -0.96
C ILE A 471 -0.79 -11.80 -1.41
N GLU A 472 -1.87 -12.32 -0.84
CA GLU A 472 -2.46 -13.61 -1.27
C GLU A 472 -2.88 -13.56 -2.75
N THR A 473 -3.54 -12.49 -3.18
CA THR A 473 -3.99 -12.30 -4.56
C THR A 473 -2.81 -12.24 -5.54
N GLU A 474 -1.77 -11.44 -5.25
CA GLU A 474 -0.58 -11.36 -6.11
C GLU A 474 0.21 -12.68 -6.11
N THR A 475 0.22 -13.41 -4.99
CA THR A 475 0.82 -14.75 -4.92
C THR A 475 0.09 -15.72 -5.86
N LEU A 476 -1.25 -15.74 -5.83
CA LEU A 476 -2.04 -16.60 -6.71
C LEU A 476 -1.79 -16.28 -8.19
N ARG A 477 -1.67 -15.01 -8.55
CA ARG A 477 -1.33 -14.58 -9.91
C ARG A 477 0.07 -15.03 -10.34
N ALA A 478 1.06 -14.85 -9.46
CA ALA A 478 2.42 -15.31 -9.72
C ALA A 478 2.47 -16.83 -9.93
N LEU A 479 1.78 -17.59 -9.07
CA LEU A 479 1.65 -19.04 -9.21
C LEU A 479 0.98 -19.43 -10.53
N ALA A 480 -0.01 -18.67 -10.98
CA ALA A 480 -0.67 -18.91 -12.26
C ALA A 480 0.29 -18.81 -13.45
N ASP A 481 1.18 -17.82 -13.46
CA ASP A 481 2.20 -17.69 -14.49
C ASP A 481 3.25 -18.82 -14.39
N LEU A 482 3.66 -19.20 -13.18
CA LEU A 482 4.60 -20.29 -12.95
C LEU A 482 4.06 -21.66 -13.37
N LEU A 483 2.76 -21.93 -13.20
CA LEU A 483 2.19 -23.23 -13.55
C LEU A 483 2.45 -23.60 -15.02
N SER A 484 2.50 -22.60 -15.90
CA SER A 484 2.76 -22.78 -17.33
C SER A 484 4.25 -23.00 -17.68
N THR A 485 5.17 -22.45 -16.88
CA THR A 485 6.61 -22.39 -17.20
C THR A 485 7.46 -23.26 -16.28
N HIS A 486 7.17 -23.26 -14.99
CA HIS A 486 7.88 -23.91 -13.89
C HIS A 486 6.90 -24.58 -12.88
N PRO A 487 6.11 -25.59 -13.31
CA PRO A 487 5.15 -26.27 -12.45
C PRO A 487 5.80 -26.96 -11.23
N GLU A 488 7.08 -27.31 -11.29
CA GLU A 488 7.85 -27.85 -10.16
C GLU A 488 7.96 -26.86 -8.99
N VAL A 489 8.18 -25.57 -9.29
CA VAL A 489 8.26 -24.49 -8.30
C VAL A 489 6.89 -24.21 -7.70
N PHE A 490 5.82 -24.33 -8.50
CA PHE A 490 4.45 -24.22 -8.02
C PHE A 490 4.15 -25.26 -6.92
N VAL A 491 4.52 -26.52 -7.15
CA VAL A 491 4.34 -27.60 -6.15
C VAL A 491 5.18 -27.30 -4.90
N GLU A 492 6.43 -26.88 -5.06
CA GLU A 492 7.27 -26.49 -3.93
C GLU A 492 6.66 -25.35 -3.09
N CYS A 493 6.10 -24.32 -3.73
CA CYS A 493 5.38 -23.24 -3.07
C CYS A 493 4.18 -23.75 -2.25
N ARG A 494 3.44 -24.73 -2.77
CA ARG A 494 2.34 -25.38 -2.05
C ARG A 494 2.86 -26.20 -0.86
N GLU A 495 4.00 -26.86 -1.00
CA GLU A 495 4.65 -27.71 0.02
C GLU A 495 5.39 -26.91 1.11
N LEU A 496 5.59 -25.60 0.96
CA LEU A 496 6.27 -24.74 1.96
C LEU A 496 5.72 -24.82 3.39
N ARG A 497 4.46 -25.24 3.56
CA ARG A 497 3.84 -25.44 4.89
C ARG A 497 4.11 -26.82 5.47
N ASN A 498 4.52 -27.80 4.66
CA ASN A 498 4.74 -29.18 5.07
C ASN A 498 5.15 -30.09 3.90
N PRO A 499 6.18 -30.94 4.05
CA PRO A 499 6.18 -32.21 3.35
C PRO A 499 5.00 -33.05 3.88
N ALA A 500 4.00 -33.35 3.05
CA ALA A 500 2.93 -34.32 3.33
C ALA A 500 2.06 -34.13 4.62
N GLY A 501 1.99 -32.94 5.22
CA GLY A 501 0.93 -32.57 6.18
C GLY A 501 1.15 -32.80 7.68
N ALA A 502 2.37 -32.70 8.20
CA ALA A 502 2.63 -32.74 9.64
C ALA A 502 1.97 -31.56 10.41
N ARG A 503 1.03 -31.83 11.31
CA ARG A 503 0.25 -30.81 12.06
C ARG A 503 1.03 -30.05 13.15
N ALA A 504 2.36 -30.20 13.25
CA ALA A 504 3.14 -29.65 14.35
C ALA A 504 3.66 -28.23 14.04
N PHE A 505 3.23 -27.27 14.86
CA PHE A 505 3.76 -25.91 15.06
C PHE A 505 4.00 -25.05 13.82
N ASN A 506 2.97 -24.27 13.47
CA ASN A 506 3.06 -23.30 12.40
C ASN A 506 2.74 -21.90 12.94
N ILE A 507 3.80 -21.11 13.16
CA ILE A 507 3.71 -19.67 13.42
C ILE A 507 3.37 -19.02 12.07
N GLY A 508 2.08 -18.99 11.71
CA GLY A 508 1.48 -18.16 10.66
C GLY A 508 0.63 -18.82 9.56
N HIS A 509 -0.15 -18.01 8.84
CA HIS A 509 -1.02 -18.40 7.71
C HIS A 509 -0.22 -18.52 6.39
N SER A 510 -0.65 -19.40 5.49
CA SER A 510 0.05 -19.61 4.21
C SER A 510 -0.39 -18.57 3.16
N PRO A 511 0.53 -18.07 2.31
CA PRO A 511 0.19 -17.19 1.18
C PRO A 511 -0.62 -17.88 0.07
N VAL A 512 -0.74 -19.20 0.13
CA VAL A 512 -1.40 -20.03 -0.87
C VAL A 512 -2.51 -20.83 -0.20
N PRO A 513 -3.68 -21.04 -0.83
CA PRO A 513 -4.70 -21.94 -0.32
C PRO A 513 -4.14 -23.34 0.01
N THR A 514 -4.41 -23.82 1.22
CA THR A 514 -3.83 -25.04 1.79
C THR A 514 -4.83 -26.13 2.17
N SER A 515 -6.10 -25.90 1.90
CA SER A 515 -7.16 -26.89 2.06
C SER A 515 -8.16 -26.75 0.93
N LEU A 516 -8.96 -27.80 0.71
CA LEU A 516 -10.01 -27.77 -0.29
C LEU A 516 -10.99 -26.61 -0.03
N GLY A 517 -11.32 -26.32 1.24
CA GLY A 517 -12.16 -25.19 1.62
C GLY A 517 -11.53 -23.83 1.31
N GLU A 518 -10.24 -23.65 1.58
CA GLU A 518 -9.51 -22.43 1.21
C GLU A 518 -9.43 -22.26 -0.32
N CYS A 519 -9.27 -23.36 -1.07
CA CYS A 519 -9.28 -23.33 -2.53
C CYS A 519 -10.65 -22.95 -3.09
N ILE A 520 -11.73 -23.48 -2.52
CA ILE A 520 -13.11 -23.11 -2.88
C ILE A 520 -13.36 -21.63 -2.57
N ASN A 521 -12.90 -21.14 -1.41
CA ASN A 521 -13.01 -19.72 -1.07
C ASN A 521 -12.24 -18.84 -2.08
N ALA A 522 -11.03 -19.24 -2.48
CA ALA A 522 -10.27 -18.54 -3.51
C ALA A 522 -10.94 -18.58 -4.90
N PHE A 523 -11.61 -19.68 -5.25
CA PHE A 523 -12.38 -19.81 -6.49
C PHE A 523 -13.63 -18.91 -6.53
N LEU A 524 -14.25 -18.68 -5.37
CA LEU A 524 -15.48 -17.88 -5.24
C LEU A 524 -15.20 -16.38 -5.12
N SER A 525 -14.13 -16.00 -4.44
CA SER A 525 -13.86 -14.61 -4.10
C SER A 525 -13.62 -13.74 -5.34
N ALA A 526 -14.48 -12.73 -5.55
CA ALA A 526 -14.41 -11.86 -6.72
C ALA A 526 -13.05 -11.14 -6.83
N LYS A 527 -12.42 -10.77 -5.71
CA LYS A 527 -11.15 -10.04 -5.66
C LYS A 527 -10.01 -10.73 -6.41
N ASN A 528 -10.03 -12.06 -6.48
CA ASN A 528 -9.02 -12.82 -7.20
C ASN A 528 -9.17 -12.64 -8.71
N PHE A 529 -10.36 -12.32 -9.20
CA PHE A 529 -10.70 -12.26 -10.62
C PHE A 529 -10.98 -10.84 -11.11
N CYS A 530 -10.86 -9.82 -10.27
CA CYS A 530 -11.03 -8.43 -10.67
C CYS A 530 -10.06 -8.06 -11.80
N ASP A 531 -10.58 -7.41 -12.84
CA ASP A 531 -9.84 -6.96 -14.01
C ASP A 531 -8.75 -5.95 -13.62
N PHE A 532 -7.52 -6.44 -13.48
CA PHE A 532 -6.35 -5.59 -13.62
C PHE A 532 -5.86 -5.70 -15.06
N TYR A 533 -6.13 -4.67 -15.85
CA TYR A 533 -5.35 -4.37 -17.04
C TYR A 533 -3.91 -4.08 -16.58
N THR A 534 -3.14 -5.14 -16.35
CA THR A 534 -1.70 -5.02 -16.57
C THR A 534 -1.49 -4.78 -18.06
N VAL A 535 -0.38 -4.12 -18.39
CA VAL A 535 0.05 -3.55 -19.69
C VAL A 535 -0.11 -4.47 -20.94
N ARG A 536 -0.66 -5.69 -20.83
CA ARG A 536 -0.69 -6.73 -21.86
C ARG A 536 -2.04 -7.29 -22.29
N GLU A 537 -3.20 -6.82 -21.82
CA GLU A 537 -4.52 -7.30 -22.29
C GLU A 537 -4.73 -8.83 -22.23
N ASP A 538 -4.01 -9.57 -21.38
CA ASP A 538 -4.25 -11.00 -21.17
C ASP A 538 -5.43 -11.18 -20.20
N LEU A 539 -6.42 -12.01 -20.57
CA LEU A 539 -7.49 -12.43 -19.66
C LEU A 539 -6.89 -13.25 -18.50
N GLN A 540 -6.58 -12.57 -17.39
CA GLN A 540 -6.00 -13.19 -16.19
C GLN A 540 -6.94 -14.20 -15.53
N GLU A 541 -8.25 -14.08 -15.75
CA GLU A 541 -9.26 -14.99 -15.21
C GLU A 541 -8.93 -16.47 -15.51
N TYR A 542 -8.56 -16.80 -16.76
CA TYR A 542 -8.23 -18.18 -17.13
C TYR A 542 -7.00 -18.72 -16.39
N LYS A 543 -5.97 -17.89 -16.24
CA LYS A 543 -4.74 -18.26 -15.53
C LYS A 543 -5.01 -18.50 -14.04
N ILE A 544 -5.84 -17.67 -13.43
CA ILE A 544 -6.19 -17.79 -12.01
C ILE A 544 -7.04 -19.04 -11.77
N VAL A 545 -7.99 -19.36 -12.67
CA VAL A 545 -8.71 -20.63 -12.61
C VAL A 545 -7.76 -21.83 -12.81
N ASP A 546 -6.77 -21.72 -13.69
CA ASP A 546 -5.71 -22.73 -13.86
C ASP A 546 -4.92 -22.98 -12.55
N ALA A 547 -4.48 -21.91 -11.88
CA ALA A 547 -3.76 -21.99 -10.61
C ALA A 547 -4.61 -22.61 -9.50
N VAL A 548 -5.84 -22.12 -9.31
CA VAL A 548 -6.78 -22.65 -8.31
C VAL A 548 -7.13 -24.11 -8.61
N GLY A 549 -7.30 -24.46 -9.89
CA GLY A 549 -7.48 -25.83 -10.35
C GLY A 549 -6.31 -26.73 -9.96
N ALA A 550 -5.07 -26.31 -10.22
CA ALA A 550 -3.89 -27.08 -9.81
C ALA A 550 -3.78 -27.27 -8.29
N LEU A 551 -4.16 -26.27 -7.48
CA LEU A 551 -4.24 -26.39 -6.01
C LEU A 551 -5.32 -27.38 -5.58
N ILE A 552 -6.51 -27.33 -6.19
CA ILE A 552 -7.59 -28.29 -5.93
C ILE A 552 -7.13 -29.71 -6.29
N LEU A 553 -6.45 -29.88 -7.43
CA LEU A 553 -5.93 -31.18 -7.85
C LEU A 553 -4.93 -31.74 -6.83
N TYR A 554 -4.03 -30.88 -6.34
CA TYR A 554 -3.09 -31.22 -5.27
C TYR A 554 -3.82 -31.69 -4.01
N GLU A 555 -4.87 -30.99 -3.56
CA GLU A 555 -5.66 -31.41 -2.39
C GLU A 555 -6.40 -32.73 -2.63
N LEU A 556 -6.97 -32.94 -3.81
CA LEU A 556 -7.62 -34.21 -4.16
C LEU A 556 -6.62 -35.37 -4.13
N TRP A 557 -5.41 -35.17 -4.67
CA TRP A 557 -4.32 -36.15 -4.56
C TRP A 557 -3.94 -36.43 -3.11
N ASN A 558 -3.72 -35.38 -2.31
CA ASN A 558 -3.36 -35.50 -0.90
C ASN A 558 -4.41 -36.27 -0.09
N ILE A 559 -5.70 -35.96 -0.28
CA ILE A 559 -6.82 -36.57 0.46
C ILE A 559 -7.10 -38.00 0.02
N TYR A 560 -7.24 -38.24 -1.29
CA TYR A 560 -7.76 -39.49 -1.83
C TYR A 560 -6.71 -40.48 -2.32
N VAL A 561 -5.44 -40.06 -2.44
CA VAL A 561 -4.34 -40.91 -2.89
C VAL A 561 -3.26 -41.02 -1.80
N LEU A 562 -2.68 -39.90 -1.37
CA LEU A 562 -1.53 -39.90 -0.45
C LEU A 562 -1.92 -40.37 0.97
N ARG A 563 -3.02 -39.85 1.52
CA ARG A 563 -3.49 -40.16 2.89
C ARG A 563 -4.46 -41.32 2.98
N ALA A 564 -4.84 -41.91 1.85
CA ALA A 564 -5.73 -43.06 1.79
C ALA A 564 -4.97 -44.32 2.30
N THR A 565 -4.84 -44.46 3.62
CA THR A 565 -4.26 -45.63 4.26
C THR A 565 -5.33 -46.72 4.43
N GLY A 566 -5.06 -47.90 3.87
CA GLY A 566 -5.57 -49.22 4.28
C GLY A 566 -7.08 -49.46 4.44
N THR A 567 -7.65 -50.24 3.53
CA THR A 567 -8.81 -51.16 3.70
C THR A 567 -10.21 -50.63 4.04
N THR A 568 -10.40 -49.38 4.47
CA THR A 568 -11.75 -48.80 4.54
C THR A 568 -12.07 -48.02 3.26
N ILE A 569 -13.17 -48.41 2.64
CA ILE A 569 -13.84 -47.77 1.51
C ILE A 569 -13.60 -46.26 1.53
N LYS A 570 -13.02 -45.74 0.44
CA LYS A 570 -12.81 -44.31 0.17
C LYS A 570 -14.07 -43.54 0.61
N PRO A 571 -13.97 -42.52 1.48
CA PRO A 571 -15.15 -41.73 1.83
C PRO A 571 -15.76 -41.23 0.53
N GLU A 572 -17.06 -41.44 0.34
CA GLU A 572 -17.77 -40.80 -0.75
C GLU A 572 -17.44 -39.31 -0.70
N MET A 573 -17.02 -38.76 -1.84
CA MET A 573 -16.71 -37.34 -1.92
C MET A 573 -17.97 -36.56 -1.49
N SER A 574 -17.89 -35.90 -0.34
CA SER A 574 -18.97 -35.11 0.22
C SER A 574 -19.20 -33.86 -0.61
N SER A 575 -20.43 -33.34 -0.59
CA SER A 575 -20.73 -32.04 -1.19
C SER A 575 -19.83 -30.95 -0.60
N PRO A 576 -19.15 -30.13 -1.42
CA PRO A 576 -18.29 -29.07 -0.94
C PRO A 576 -19.07 -28.03 -0.14
N MET A 577 -18.56 -27.64 1.03
CA MET A 577 -19.16 -26.57 1.81
C MET A 577 -18.85 -25.21 1.17
N ILE A 578 -19.89 -24.47 0.80
CA ILE A 578 -19.77 -23.14 0.20
C ILE A 578 -19.72 -22.09 1.33
N PRO A 579 -18.66 -21.25 1.41
CA PRO A 579 -18.57 -20.16 2.37
C PRO A 579 -19.65 -19.09 2.11
N ASP A 580 -19.76 -18.11 3.02
CA ASP A 580 -20.70 -17.01 2.85
C ASP A 580 -20.19 -16.00 1.80
N CYS A 581 -20.84 -16.01 0.63
CA CYS A 581 -20.48 -15.24 -0.55
C CYS A 581 -21.60 -14.28 -0.96
N GLN A 582 -21.29 -13.28 -1.77
CA GLN A 582 -22.31 -12.49 -2.45
C GLN A 582 -22.97 -13.28 -3.59
N LEU A 583 -24.16 -12.86 -4.01
CA LEU A 583 -24.89 -13.53 -5.07
C LEU A 583 -24.16 -13.45 -6.43
N SER A 584 -23.50 -12.33 -6.72
CA SER A 584 -22.62 -12.15 -7.88
C SER A 584 -21.47 -13.16 -7.89
N GLU A 585 -20.77 -13.34 -6.76
CA GLU A 585 -19.66 -14.29 -6.59
C GLU A 585 -20.12 -15.73 -6.90
N LEU A 586 -21.26 -16.15 -6.35
CA LEU A 586 -21.81 -17.49 -6.60
C LEU A 586 -22.13 -17.72 -8.09
N LYS A 587 -22.70 -16.72 -8.77
CA LYS A 587 -23.04 -16.79 -10.19
C LYS A 587 -21.80 -16.84 -11.06
N ALA A 588 -20.82 -15.98 -10.80
CA ALA A 588 -19.55 -15.97 -11.52
C ALA A 588 -18.81 -17.31 -11.34
N ALA A 589 -18.73 -17.82 -10.11
CA ALA A 589 -18.15 -19.13 -9.84
C ALA A 589 -18.89 -20.26 -10.58
N THR A 590 -20.22 -20.22 -10.62
CA THR A 590 -21.03 -21.20 -11.37
C THR A 590 -20.70 -21.19 -12.86
N GLN A 591 -20.47 -20.01 -13.45
CA GLN A 591 -20.06 -19.87 -14.85
C GLN A 591 -18.63 -20.38 -15.10
N ARG A 592 -17.75 -20.32 -14.10
CA ARG A 592 -16.35 -20.78 -14.18
C ARG A 592 -16.17 -22.30 -14.02
N ILE A 593 -17.16 -23.04 -13.56
CA ILE A 593 -17.04 -24.49 -13.31
C ILE A 593 -16.59 -25.30 -14.54
N PRO A 594 -17.12 -25.07 -15.75
CA PRO A 594 -16.64 -25.78 -16.95
C PRO A 594 -15.15 -25.53 -17.20
N LEU A 595 -14.69 -24.30 -16.96
CA LEU A 595 -13.28 -23.93 -17.09
C LEU A 595 -12.43 -24.58 -15.99
N LEU A 596 -12.92 -24.64 -14.75
CA LEU A 596 -12.24 -25.34 -13.66
C LEU A 596 -12.03 -26.82 -13.99
N LYS A 597 -13.03 -27.47 -14.60
CA LYS A 597 -12.91 -28.86 -15.05
C LYS A 597 -11.80 -29.02 -16.08
N ILE A 598 -11.72 -28.13 -17.07
CA ILE A 598 -10.64 -28.12 -18.07
C ILE A 598 -9.28 -27.92 -17.39
N SER A 599 -9.19 -26.97 -16.46
CA SER A 599 -7.98 -26.60 -15.73
C SER A 599 -7.43 -27.77 -14.91
N LEU A 600 -8.29 -28.49 -14.19
CA LEU A 600 -7.93 -29.69 -13.43
C LEU A 600 -7.35 -30.78 -14.33
N LEU A 601 -7.97 -31.02 -15.48
CA LEU A 601 -7.51 -32.02 -16.45
C LEU A 601 -6.18 -31.60 -17.10
N LYS A 602 -6.02 -30.30 -17.39
CA LYS A 602 -4.78 -29.72 -17.93
C LYS A 602 -3.61 -29.86 -16.95
N ALA A 603 -3.82 -29.57 -15.67
CA ALA A 603 -2.80 -29.75 -14.63
C ALA A 603 -2.39 -31.22 -14.49
N LEU A 604 -3.35 -32.15 -14.54
CA LEU A 604 -3.10 -33.59 -14.49
C LEU A 604 -2.41 -34.15 -15.75
N ALA A 605 -2.51 -33.45 -16.88
CA ALA A 605 -1.80 -33.81 -18.12
C ALA A 605 -0.36 -33.25 -18.17
N ASN A 606 0.00 -32.33 -17.27
CA ASN A 606 1.33 -31.75 -17.23
C ASN A 606 2.32 -32.72 -16.54
N THR A 607 3.18 -33.36 -17.33
CA THR A 607 4.12 -34.39 -16.83
C THR A 607 5.01 -33.86 -15.72
N ARG A 608 5.58 -32.66 -15.84
CA ARG A 608 6.44 -32.08 -14.80
C ARG A 608 5.72 -31.88 -13.46
N PHE A 609 4.43 -31.51 -13.50
CA PHE A 609 3.60 -31.38 -12.31
C PHE A 609 3.32 -32.74 -11.66
N VAL A 610 2.93 -33.73 -12.47
CA VAL A 610 2.61 -35.10 -12.05
C VAL A 610 3.85 -35.82 -11.51
N ASP A 611 4.98 -35.70 -12.20
CA ASP A 611 6.28 -36.28 -11.84
C ASP A 611 6.78 -35.70 -10.51
N ARG A 612 6.63 -34.38 -10.32
CA ARG A 612 7.02 -33.71 -9.06
C ARG A 612 6.21 -34.23 -7.87
N LEU A 613 4.94 -34.57 -8.07
CA LEU A 613 4.07 -35.18 -7.06
C LEU A 613 4.26 -36.70 -6.92
N GLY A 614 5.02 -37.34 -7.81
CA GLY A 614 5.22 -38.79 -7.81
C GLY A 614 3.94 -39.58 -8.09
N ILE A 615 3.02 -39.04 -8.87
CA ILE A 615 1.72 -39.68 -9.17
C ILE A 615 1.93 -40.82 -10.17
N LEU A 616 1.53 -42.04 -9.80
CA LEU A 616 1.58 -43.20 -10.68
C LEU A 616 0.47 -43.13 -11.77
N PRO A 617 0.65 -43.77 -12.95
CA PRO A 617 -0.35 -43.74 -14.03
C PRO A 617 -1.75 -44.20 -13.61
N GLU A 618 -1.84 -45.23 -12.76
CA GLU A 618 -3.12 -45.74 -12.22
C GLU A 618 -3.80 -44.75 -11.27
N GLN A 619 -2.99 -44.01 -10.50
CA GLN A 619 -3.47 -42.96 -9.61
C GLN A 619 -3.94 -41.74 -10.39
N ALA A 620 -3.27 -41.40 -11.50
CA ALA A 620 -3.68 -40.32 -12.40
C ALA A 620 -5.07 -40.57 -13.00
N LEU A 621 -5.37 -41.81 -13.41
CA LEU A 621 -6.71 -42.22 -13.87
C LEU A 621 -7.77 -42.05 -12.78
N SER A 622 -7.46 -42.48 -11.54
CA SER A 622 -8.38 -42.32 -10.40
C SER A 622 -8.62 -40.84 -10.06
N LEU A 623 -7.56 -40.03 -10.06
CA LEU A 623 -7.62 -38.59 -9.79
C LEU A 623 -8.42 -37.84 -10.84
N ARG A 624 -8.32 -38.24 -12.11
CA ARG A 624 -9.19 -37.72 -13.17
C ARG A 624 -10.67 -37.95 -12.87
N GLY A 625 -11.02 -39.13 -12.35
CA GLY A 625 -12.38 -39.44 -11.90
C GLY A 625 -12.83 -38.53 -10.75
N TYR A 626 -11.98 -38.35 -9.74
CA TYR A 626 -12.27 -37.45 -8.62
C TYR A 626 -12.40 -35.99 -9.02
N ALA A 627 -11.54 -35.50 -9.93
CA ALA A 627 -11.60 -34.13 -10.43
C ALA A 627 -12.94 -33.84 -11.14
N CYS A 628 -13.39 -34.77 -12.00
CA CYS A 628 -14.71 -34.65 -12.65
C CYS A 628 -15.85 -34.65 -11.62
N LYS A 629 -15.85 -35.61 -10.68
CA LYS A 629 -16.87 -35.71 -9.63
C LYS A 629 -16.91 -34.47 -8.73
N PHE A 630 -15.74 -33.92 -8.40
CA PHE A 630 -15.64 -32.69 -7.60
C PHE A 630 -16.31 -31.50 -8.31
N CYS A 631 -16.07 -31.31 -9.61
CA CYS A 631 -16.72 -30.23 -10.37
C CYS A 631 -18.23 -30.38 -10.44
N GLU A 632 -18.74 -31.61 -10.57
CA GLU A 632 -20.17 -31.90 -10.57
C GLU A 632 -20.81 -31.54 -9.22
N LEU A 633 -20.24 -32.04 -8.12
CA LEU A 633 -20.73 -31.75 -6.76
C LEU A 633 -20.62 -30.26 -6.40
N LEU A 634 -19.51 -29.60 -6.79
CA LEU A 634 -19.34 -28.16 -6.58
C LEU A 634 -20.40 -27.37 -7.36
N GLY A 635 -20.74 -27.80 -8.58
CA GLY A 635 -21.77 -27.14 -9.37
C GLY A 635 -23.18 -27.32 -8.85
N GLU A 636 -23.50 -28.47 -8.27
CA GLU A 636 -24.76 -28.68 -7.57
C GLU A 636 -24.83 -27.82 -6.30
N ALA A 637 -23.79 -27.86 -5.46
CA ALA A 637 -23.71 -27.08 -4.23
C ALA A 637 -23.85 -25.56 -4.48
N LEU A 638 -23.21 -25.04 -5.53
CA LEU A 638 -23.31 -23.63 -5.90
C LEU A 638 -24.72 -23.26 -6.39
N LYS A 639 -25.39 -24.12 -7.15
CA LYS A 639 -26.78 -23.90 -7.58
C LYS A 639 -27.73 -23.88 -6.39
N GLU A 640 -27.59 -24.83 -5.46
CA GLU A 640 -28.41 -24.91 -4.25
C GLU A 640 -28.20 -23.69 -3.35
N LYS A 641 -26.94 -23.31 -3.08
CA LYS A 641 -26.62 -22.12 -2.28
C LYS A 641 -27.13 -20.85 -2.96
N THR A 642 -27.00 -20.72 -4.27
CA THR A 642 -27.55 -19.59 -5.04
C THR A 642 -29.07 -19.49 -4.87
N LYS A 643 -29.79 -20.61 -5.00
CA LYS A 643 -31.24 -20.66 -4.81
C LYS A 643 -31.63 -20.30 -3.36
N SER A 644 -30.92 -20.83 -2.38
CA SER A 644 -31.13 -20.51 -0.97
C SER A 644 -30.86 -19.03 -0.65
N GLN A 645 -29.81 -18.43 -1.24
CA GLN A 645 -29.50 -17.02 -1.03
C GLN A 645 -30.52 -16.11 -1.73
N ILE A 646 -30.94 -16.45 -2.95
CA ILE A 646 -32.01 -15.72 -3.65
C ILE A 646 -33.31 -15.76 -2.88
N THR A 647 -33.64 -16.83 -2.16
CA THR A 647 -34.90 -16.93 -1.40
C THR A 647 -34.82 -16.19 -0.06
N ASN A 648 -33.69 -16.27 0.63
CA ASN A 648 -33.54 -15.76 2.00
C ASN A 648 -33.05 -14.30 2.10
N GLN A 649 -32.42 -13.74 1.06
CA GLN A 649 -31.88 -12.38 1.11
C GLN A 649 -33.01 -11.33 1.20
N LYS A 650 -32.81 -10.27 1.99
CA LYS A 650 -33.76 -9.15 2.06
C LYS A 650 -33.77 -8.37 0.74
N LEU A 651 -34.95 -7.92 0.33
CA LEU A 651 -35.13 -7.09 -0.86
C LEU A 651 -34.45 -5.72 -0.68
N ASP A 652 -33.89 -5.21 -1.77
CA ASP A 652 -33.32 -3.88 -1.85
C ASP A 652 -34.42 -2.85 -2.14
N ASN A 653 -34.74 -2.04 -1.12
CA ASN A 653 -35.74 -0.98 -1.23
C ASN A 653 -35.38 0.03 -2.32
N THR A 654 -34.09 0.27 -2.60
CA THR A 654 -33.69 1.23 -3.64
C THR A 654 -34.00 0.69 -5.04
N ALA A 655 -33.83 -0.60 -5.26
CA ALA A 655 -34.20 -1.28 -6.51
C ALA A 655 -35.72 -1.29 -6.72
N LEU A 656 -36.49 -1.54 -5.65
CA LEU A 656 -37.96 -1.49 -5.68
C LEU A 656 -38.47 -0.07 -6.01
N GLU A 657 -37.90 0.96 -5.38
CA GLU A 657 -38.26 2.36 -5.64
C GLU A 657 -37.82 2.81 -7.03
N ARG A 658 -36.67 2.34 -7.52
CA ARG A 658 -36.24 2.57 -8.90
C ARG A 658 -37.24 2.00 -9.89
N PHE A 659 -37.68 0.75 -9.72
CA PHE A 659 -38.73 0.18 -10.57
C PHE A 659 -39.99 1.04 -10.57
N ARG A 660 -40.49 1.41 -9.38
CA ARG A 660 -41.68 2.28 -9.25
C ARG A 660 -41.50 3.60 -10.00
N ARG A 661 -40.38 4.28 -9.79
CA ARG A 661 -40.08 5.57 -10.43
C ARG A 661 -39.99 5.43 -11.95
N ASP A 662 -39.15 4.51 -12.43
CA ASP A 662 -38.90 4.31 -13.85
C ASP A 662 -40.21 3.87 -14.57
N PHE A 663 -41.03 3.04 -13.90
CA PHE A 663 -42.38 2.67 -14.37
C PHE A 663 -43.31 3.89 -14.46
N ILE A 664 -43.43 4.69 -13.40
CA ILE A 664 -44.31 5.87 -13.34
C ILE A 664 -43.90 6.92 -14.38
N GLU A 665 -42.60 7.16 -14.57
CA GLU A 665 -42.08 8.12 -15.55
C GLU A 665 -42.40 7.70 -16.99
N ARG A 666 -42.12 6.44 -17.33
CA ARG A 666 -42.39 5.88 -18.66
C ARG A 666 -43.88 5.79 -18.94
N LEU A 667 -44.68 5.47 -17.94
CA LEU A 667 -46.12 5.49 -18.06
C LEU A 667 -46.65 6.93 -18.26
N SER A 668 -46.19 7.91 -17.46
CA SER A 668 -46.59 9.32 -17.57
C SER A 668 -46.32 9.92 -18.95
N SER A 669 -45.17 9.61 -19.53
CA SER A 669 -44.79 10.03 -20.88
C SER A 669 -45.62 9.32 -21.95
N SER A 670 -45.87 8.01 -21.80
CA SER A 670 -46.63 7.21 -22.76
C SER A 670 -48.12 7.58 -22.79
N ILE A 671 -48.73 7.85 -21.63
CA ILE A 671 -50.15 8.25 -21.52
C ILE A 671 -50.46 9.48 -22.37
N LYS A 672 -49.53 10.45 -22.48
CA LYS A 672 -49.71 11.67 -23.31
C LYS A 672 -49.92 11.38 -24.79
N ASN A 673 -49.45 10.22 -25.27
CA ASN A 673 -49.49 9.83 -26.68
C ASN A 673 -50.84 9.20 -27.10
N TYR A 674 -51.69 8.83 -26.15
CA TYR A 674 -53.01 8.29 -26.48
C TYR A 674 -54.11 9.30 -26.18
N ASP A 675 -54.89 9.65 -27.21
CA ASP A 675 -55.88 10.72 -27.14
C ASP A 675 -57.05 10.39 -26.20
N LEU A 676 -57.32 9.10 -25.96
CA LEU A 676 -58.29 8.65 -24.96
C LEU A 676 -57.94 9.17 -23.56
N PHE A 677 -56.65 9.20 -23.20
CA PHE A 677 -56.26 9.66 -21.86
C PHE A 677 -56.42 11.18 -21.65
N LYS A 678 -56.67 11.96 -22.72
CA LYS A 678 -56.90 13.42 -22.64
C LYS A 678 -58.38 13.78 -22.44
N ARG A 679 -59.30 12.82 -22.53
CA ARG A 679 -60.76 13.02 -22.54
C ARG A 679 -61.44 12.54 -21.24
N PHE A 680 -60.75 12.61 -20.10
CA PHE A 680 -61.24 12.16 -18.78
C PHE A 680 -61.83 13.29 -17.91
N THR A 681 -62.83 12.97 -17.08
CA THR A 681 -63.24 13.77 -15.87
C THR A 681 -63.18 12.90 -14.59
N ILE A 682 -63.55 13.33 -13.37
CA ILE A 682 -63.16 12.64 -12.09
C ILE A 682 -64.34 12.07 -11.19
N GLY A 683 -64.45 10.73 -10.89
CA GLY A 683 -65.34 9.98 -9.90
C GLY A 683 -64.96 8.49 -9.47
N ILE A 684 -65.28 7.94 -8.26
CA ILE A 684 -64.64 6.76 -7.50
C ILE A 684 -64.74 5.36 -8.17
N VAL A 685 -63.78 4.37 -8.10
CA VAL A 685 -63.80 2.99 -8.75
C VAL A 685 -63.12 1.82 -8.03
N GLN A 686 -63.39 0.59 -8.52
CA GLN A 686 -62.50 -0.59 -8.47
C GLN A 686 -61.31 -0.52 -9.47
N PRO A 687 -60.08 -0.85 -9.07
CA PRO A 687 -58.90 -0.73 -9.94
C PRO A 687 -58.87 -1.78 -11.06
N ILE A 688 -58.41 -1.40 -12.25
CA ILE A 688 -57.87 -2.33 -13.24
C ILE A 688 -56.55 -2.84 -12.67
N THR A 689 -56.43 -4.15 -12.56
CA THR A 689 -55.21 -4.79 -12.06
C THR A 689 -54.42 -5.34 -13.22
N SER A 690 -53.16 -4.91 -13.32
CA SER A 690 -52.14 -5.55 -14.16
C SER A 690 -51.10 -6.16 -13.23
N ASN A 691 -50.73 -7.42 -13.48
CA ASN A 691 -49.75 -8.14 -12.68
C ASN A 691 -48.49 -8.33 -13.52
N ILE A 692 -47.36 -7.83 -13.03
CA ILE A 692 -46.06 -8.01 -13.67
C ILE A 692 -45.20 -8.88 -12.76
N GLY A 693 -44.94 -10.13 -13.19
CA GLY A 693 -44.01 -11.04 -12.52
C GLY A 693 -42.60 -10.79 -13.00
N LEU A 694 -41.69 -10.47 -12.08
CA LEU A 694 -40.26 -10.29 -12.36
C LEU A 694 -39.44 -11.23 -11.47
N PRO A 695 -38.27 -11.72 -11.95
CA PRO A 695 -37.39 -12.53 -11.11
C PRO A 695 -37.00 -11.77 -9.85
N ARG A 696 -37.10 -12.42 -8.68
CA ARG A 696 -36.76 -11.80 -7.38
C ARG A 696 -35.35 -11.20 -7.35
N GLN A 697 -34.45 -11.84 -8.09
CA GLN A 697 -33.07 -11.42 -8.30
C GLN A 697 -32.90 -9.96 -8.76
N ALA A 698 -33.88 -9.41 -9.50
CA ALA A 698 -33.84 -8.02 -9.97
C ALA A 698 -33.95 -6.98 -8.85
N PHE A 699 -34.31 -7.41 -7.65
CA PHE A 699 -34.57 -6.56 -6.49
C PHE A 699 -33.70 -6.95 -5.30
N LEU A 700 -32.58 -7.64 -5.55
CA LEU A 700 -31.58 -7.98 -4.55
C LEU A 700 -30.34 -7.12 -4.72
N SER A 701 -29.75 -6.72 -3.59
CA SER A 701 -28.47 -6.01 -3.55
C SER A 701 -27.31 -6.96 -3.84
N GLY A 702 -26.18 -6.42 -4.34
CA GLY A 702 -24.97 -7.20 -4.62
C GLY A 702 -25.13 -8.16 -5.80
N ASN A 703 -25.90 -7.76 -6.80
CA ASN A 703 -26.16 -8.52 -8.01
C ASN A 703 -25.76 -7.66 -9.23
N ASP A 704 -24.71 -8.06 -9.96
CA ASP A 704 -24.14 -7.31 -11.09
C ASP A 704 -25.04 -7.26 -12.34
N THR A 705 -26.28 -7.75 -12.25
CA THR A 705 -27.24 -7.69 -13.34
C THR A 705 -28.06 -6.39 -13.25
N HIS A 706 -27.82 -5.47 -14.17
CA HIS A 706 -28.66 -4.29 -14.35
C HIS A 706 -29.94 -4.66 -15.11
N TYR A 707 -31.09 -4.53 -14.44
CA TYR A 707 -32.39 -4.62 -15.09
C TYR A 707 -32.81 -3.24 -15.61
N VAL A 708 -33.29 -3.20 -16.85
CA VAL A 708 -33.88 -2.01 -17.47
C VAL A 708 -35.39 -2.18 -17.43
N PHE A 709 -36.08 -1.26 -16.73
CA PHE A 709 -37.53 -1.33 -16.52
C PHE A 709 -38.34 -0.49 -17.51
N ASP A 710 -37.68 0.12 -18.49
CA ASP A 710 -38.21 1.18 -19.33
C ASP A 710 -39.47 0.80 -20.13
N ALA A 711 -39.59 -0.46 -20.54
CA ALA A 711 -40.68 -0.93 -21.39
C ALA A 711 -41.98 -1.22 -20.62
N PHE A 712 -41.92 -1.44 -19.30
CA PHE A 712 -43.09 -1.87 -18.54
C PHE A 712 -44.15 -0.77 -18.46
N GLY A 713 -43.73 0.47 -18.20
CA GLY A 713 -44.63 1.62 -18.15
C GLY A 713 -45.34 1.88 -19.49
N SER A 714 -44.64 1.80 -20.62
CA SER A 714 -45.26 1.99 -21.94
C SER A 714 -46.24 0.86 -22.31
N ASN A 715 -45.88 -0.38 -22.00
CA ASN A 715 -46.74 -1.53 -22.29
C ASN A 715 -48.02 -1.48 -21.47
N SER A 716 -47.95 -1.12 -20.18
CA SER A 716 -49.14 -0.94 -19.35
C SER A 716 -50.01 0.23 -19.82
N ALA A 717 -49.45 1.35 -20.30
CA ALA A 717 -50.25 2.43 -20.90
C ALA A 717 -51.07 1.93 -22.10
N GLN A 718 -50.46 1.12 -22.97
CA GLN A 718 -51.13 0.55 -24.13
C GLN A 718 -52.21 -0.45 -23.72
N GLU A 719 -51.91 -1.33 -22.78
CA GLU A 719 -52.86 -2.33 -22.25
C GLU A 719 -54.10 -1.65 -21.66
N VAL A 720 -53.90 -0.64 -20.80
CA VAL A 720 -54.98 0.14 -20.20
C VAL A 720 -55.77 0.89 -21.28
N HIS A 721 -55.10 1.52 -22.25
CA HIS A 721 -55.78 2.19 -23.36
C HIS A 721 -56.68 1.24 -24.14
N ASN A 722 -56.16 0.06 -24.49
CA ASN A 722 -56.89 -0.94 -25.26
C ASN A 722 -58.08 -1.48 -24.46
N TRP A 723 -57.88 -1.76 -23.18
CA TRP A 723 -58.95 -2.20 -22.28
C TRP A 723 -60.06 -1.15 -22.18
N LEU A 724 -59.73 0.12 -21.93
CA LEU A 724 -60.71 1.20 -21.86
C LEU A 724 -61.46 1.38 -23.18
N SER A 725 -60.75 1.29 -24.30
CA SER A 725 -61.37 1.36 -25.62
C SER A 725 -62.34 0.20 -25.83
N ALA A 726 -62.02 -1.00 -25.33
CA ALA A 726 -62.88 -2.18 -25.40
C ALA A 726 -64.13 -2.00 -24.52
N GLN A 727 -63.98 -1.44 -23.32
CA GLN A 727 -65.11 -1.11 -22.44
C GLN A 727 -66.09 -0.15 -23.12
N ILE A 728 -65.61 0.88 -23.82
CA ILE A 728 -66.46 1.80 -24.59
C ILE A 728 -67.21 1.05 -25.71
N LEU A 729 -66.55 0.16 -26.43
CA LEU A 729 -67.21 -0.63 -27.49
C LEU A 729 -68.31 -1.54 -26.92
N PHE A 730 -68.05 -2.25 -25.82
CA PHE A 730 -68.98 -3.24 -25.28
C PHE A 730 -70.14 -2.65 -24.47
N HIS A 731 -69.92 -1.54 -23.76
CA HIS A 731 -70.89 -1.03 -22.78
C HIS A 731 -71.59 0.27 -23.19
N ASN A 732 -71.15 0.96 -24.25
CA ASN A 732 -71.80 2.19 -24.69
C ASN A 732 -73.01 1.88 -25.61
N PRO A 733 -74.23 2.36 -25.28
CA PRO A 733 -75.43 2.13 -26.09
C PRO A 733 -75.30 2.63 -27.54
N LYS A 734 -74.50 3.68 -27.79
CA LYS A 734 -74.24 4.20 -29.15
C LYS A 734 -73.46 3.22 -30.02
N THR A 735 -72.76 2.25 -29.43
CA THR A 735 -72.03 1.21 -30.17
C THR A 735 -72.97 0.10 -30.67
N GLN A 736 -74.05 -0.20 -29.95
CA GLN A 736 -75.02 -1.22 -30.39
C GLN A 736 -75.77 -0.78 -31.65
N SER A 737 -76.15 0.50 -31.74
CA SER A 737 -76.77 1.07 -32.94
C SER A 737 -75.82 1.17 -34.13
N SER A 738 -74.51 1.08 -33.89
CA SER A 738 -73.47 1.18 -34.92
C SER A 738 -73.11 -0.18 -35.54
N GLU A 739 -73.62 -1.29 -34.99
CA GLU A 739 -73.42 -2.65 -35.52
C GLU A 739 -74.09 -2.91 -36.87
N ILE A 740 -74.98 -2.02 -37.32
CA ILE A 740 -75.69 -2.14 -38.61
C ILE A 740 -75.57 -0.89 -39.50
N THR A 741 -74.79 0.11 -39.09
CA THR A 741 -74.63 1.39 -39.81
C THR A 741 -73.17 1.65 -40.21
N LEU A 742 -72.93 2.65 -41.07
CA LEU A 742 -71.59 3.08 -41.48
C LEU A 742 -71.18 4.41 -40.80
N PRO A 743 -69.89 4.62 -40.50
CA PRO A 743 -69.41 5.77 -39.75
C PRO A 743 -69.62 7.08 -40.51
N THR A 744 -70.02 8.11 -39.76
CA THR A 744 -70.15 9.48 -40.27
C THR A 744 -68.85 10.27 -40.08
N ARG A 745 -68.66 11.35 -40.85
CA ARG A 745 -67.45 12.19 -40.80
C ARG A 745 -67.41 13.19 -39.64
N LYS A 746 -68.47 13.28 -38.82
CA LYS A 746 -68.63 14.31 -37.79
C LYS A 746 -68.07 13.84 -36.45
N ALA A 747 -66.78 13.50 -36.39
CA ALA A 747 -66.09 13.05 -35.19
C ALA A 747 -64.59 13.38 -35.25
N ASP A 748 -63.94 13.53 -34.09
CA ASP A 748 -62.49 13.78 -34.03
C ASP A 748 -61.70 12.51 -34.38
N TRP A 749 -62.20 11.36 -33.91
CA TRP A 749 -61.63 10.03 -34.14
C TRP A 749 -62.65 8.94 -33.83
N MET A 750 -62.34 7.67 -34.14
CA MET A 750 -63.20 6.54 -33.81
C MET A 750 -62.47 5.38 -33.14
N ILE A 751 -63.22 4.58 -32.40
CA ILE A 751 -62.81 3.26 -31.90
C ILE A 751 -63.60 2.24 -32.72
N CYS A 752 -62.94 1.23 -33.29
CA CYS A 752 -63.66 0.19 -34.03
C CYS A 752 -63.16 -1.21 -33.66
N SER A 753 -64.10 -2.14 -33.59
CA SER A 753 -63.78 -3.57 -33.52
C SER A 753 -63.18 -4.06 -34.84
N PHE A 754 -62.48 -5.19 -34.80
CA PHE A 754 -61.88 -5.81 -35.98
C PHE A 754 -62.92 -6.12 -37.06
N ARG A 755 -64.07 -6.70 -36.69
CA ARG A 755 -65.13 -7.05 -37.67
C ARG A 755 -65.84 -5.81 -38.22
N ALA A 756 -65.98 -4.74 -37.43
CA ALA A 756 -66.47 -3.46 -37.94
C ALA A 756 -65.55 -2.89 -39.03
N LEU A 757 -64.23 -3.01 -38.84
CA LEU A 757 -63.24 -2.57 -39.81
C LEU A 757 -63.27 -3.39 -41.11
N GLU A 758 -63.41 -4.71 -41.02
CA GLU A 758 -63.61 -5.58 -42.19
C GLU A 758 -64.86 -5.18 -42.98
N ARG A 759 -65.96 -4.90 -42.28
CA ARG A 759 -67.18 -4.39 -42.91
C ARG A 759 -66.95 -3.05 -43.60
N PHE A 760 -66.22 -2.12 -42.99
CA PHE A 760 -65.90 -0.85 -43.63
C PHE A 760 -65.06 -1.05 -44.90
N ARG A 761 -64.08 -1.96 -44.85
CA ARG A 761 -63.30 -2.33 -46.05
C ARG A 761 -64.18 -2.93 -47.15
N ALA A 762 -65.12 -3.80 -46.80
CA ALA A 762 -66.09 -4.37 -47.74
C ALA A 762 -67.01 -3.30 -48.35
N ALA A 763 -67.31 -2.22 -47.60
CA ALA A 763 -68.08 -1.07 -48.07
C ALA A 763 -67.23 0.00 -48.82
N GLY A 764 -65.95 -0.29 -49.12
CA GLY A 764 -65.06 0.55 -49.92
C GLY A 764 -64.20 1.54 -49.15
N PHE A 765 -64.16 1.48 -47.81
CA PHE A 765 -63.25 2.30 -47.01
C PHE A 765 -61.81 1.76 -47.10
N THR A 766 -60.82 2.66 -47.08
CA THR A 766 -59.41 2.27 -47.08
C THR A 766 -58.73 2.71 -45.79
N THR A 767 -57.73 1.94 -45.34
CA THR A 767 -56.98 2.23 -44.11
C THR A 767 -55.51 2.50 -44.42
N SER A 768 -54.95 3.59 -43.87
CA SER A 768 -53.52 3.92 -43.98
C SER A 768 -52.99 4.36 -42.62
N GLY A 769 -52.15 3.52 -42.00
CA GLY A 769 -51.73 3.71 -40.61
C GLY A 769 -52.93 3.74 -39.66
N ARG A 770 -52.96 4.72 -38.75
CA ARG A 770 -54.06 4.94 -37.79
C ARG A 770 -55.22 5.76 -38.36
N TYR A 771 -55.44 5.73 -39.68
CA TYR A 771 -56.48 6.53 -40.33
C TYR A 771 -57.32 5.71 -41.29
N ILE A 772 -58.63 5.96 -41.26
CA ILE A 772 -59.59 5.45 -42.22
C ILE A 772 -59.96 6.57 -43.19
N THR A 773 -60.05 6.23 -44.47
CA THR A 773 -60.42 7.14 -45.56
C THR A 773 -61.72 6.65 -46.18
N TRP A 774 -62.65 7.57 -46.42
CA TRP A 774 -63.95 7.25 -47.00
C TRP A 774 -63.82 6.84 -48.48
N PRO A 775 -64.77 6.05 -49.02
CA PRO A 775 -64.71 5.54 -50.40
C PRO A 775 -64.66 6.64 -51.48
N ASP A 776 -65.20 7.82 -51.19
CA ASP A 776 -65.20 8.98 -52.10
C ASP A 776 -63.88 9.76 -52.09
N GLY A 777 -62.90 9.35 -51.27
CA GLY A 777 -61.61 10.03 -51.07
C GLY A 777 -61.71 11.38 -50.36
N LYS A 778 -62.91 11.87 -50.02
CA LYS A 778 -63.16 13.19 -49.43
C LYS A 778 -63.41 13.09 -47.94
N GLY A 779 -62.45 12.56 -47.19
CA GLY A 779 -62.52 12.51 -45.73
C GLY A 779 -61.59 11.47 -45.15
N LYS A 780 -60.86 11.85 -44.10
CA LYS A 780 -59.91 10.99 -43.38
C LYS A 780 -60.11 11.22 -41.89
N MET A 781 -60.24 10.13 -41.13
CA MET A 781 -60.45 10.19 -39.68
C MET A 781 -59.50 9.24 -38.97
N LYS A 782 -58.97 9.66 -37.83
CA LYS A 782 -58.12 8.80 -37.01
C LYS A 782 -58.97 7.70 -36.40
N PHE A 783 -58.46 6.48 -36.37
CA PHE A 783 -59.14 5.37 -35.71
C PHE A 783 -58.19 4.55 -34.85
N PHE A 784 -58.77 3.87 -33.87
CA PHE A 784 -58.11 2.86 -33.06
C PHE A 784 -58.86 1.54 -33.26
N ASP A 785 -58.15 0.54 -33.76
CA ASP A 785 -58.65 -0.83 -33.87
C ASP A 785 -58.46 -1.57 -32.55
N ILE A 786 -59.51 -2.29 -32.15
CA ILE A 786 -59.44 -3.25 -31.06
C ILE A 786 -59.71 -4.62 -31.65
N ASN A 787 -58.79 -5.54 -31.36
CA ASN A 787 -58.97 -6.93 -31.72
C ASN A 787 -60.01 -7.58 -30.81
N CYS A 788 -61.28 -7.44 -31.16
CA CYS A 788 -62.41 -8.07 -30.50
C CYS A 788 -63.46 -8.52 -31.52
N ASP A 789 -64.25 -9.53 -31.15
CA ASP A 789 -65.28 -10.14 -32.02
C ASP A 789 -66.56 -9.30 -32.20
N GLY A 790 -66.58 -8.06 -31.68
CA GLY A 790 -67.71 -7.15 -31.86
C GLY A 790 -67.88 -6.69 -33.31
N TYR A 791 -69.07 -6.20 -33.66
CA TYR A 791 -69.39 -5.62 -34.97
C TYR A 791 -69.57 -4.10 -34.95
N GLY A 792 -69.50 -3.50 -33.76
CA GLY A 792 -69.75 -2.08 -33.53
C GLY A 792 -68.49 -1.21 -33.61
N TYR A 793 -68.74 0.08 -33.77
CA TYR A 793 -67.75 1.17 -33.69
C TYR A 793 -68.29 2.33 -32.83
N TYR A 794 -67.40 3.13 -32.26
CA TYR A 794 -67.74 4.33 -31.50
C TYR A 794 -67.11 5.56 -32.14
N LEU A 795 -67.92 6.57 -32.44
CA LEU A 795 -67.46 7.88 -32.93
C LEU A 795 -67.24 8.83 -31.75
N VAL A 796 -66.01 9.31 -31.58
CA VAL A 796 -65.67 10.27 -30.53
C VAL A 796 -65.91 11.68 -31.03
N LEU A 797 -66.89 12.36 -30.46
CA LEU A 797 -67.29 13.71 -30.87
C LEU A 797 -66.34 14.78 -30.29
N PRO A 798 -66.27 15.97 -30.93
CA PRO A 798 -65.51 17.10 -30.39
C PRO A 798 -65.98 17.47 -28.99
N ASN A 799 -65.03 17.58 -28.04
CA ASN A 799 -65.28 17.91 -26.63
C ASN A 799 -66.11 16.89 -25.85
N GLU A 800 -66.32 15.70 -26.41
CA GLU A 800 -66.94 14.59 -25.70
C GLU A 800 -66.02 14.11 -24.57
N SER A 801 -66.55 14.09 -23.35
CA SER A 801 -65.91 13.41 -22.23
C SER A 801 -66.31 11.94 -22.29
N LEU A 802 -65.34 11.05 -22.51
CA LEU A 802 -65.62 9.64 -22.78
C LEU A 802 -65.69 8.80 -21.50
N LEU A 803 -64.99 9.19 -20.44
CA LEU A 803 -64.76 8.40 -19.21
C LEU A 803 -64.58 9.32 -17.97
N THR A 804 -64.96 8.89 -16.74
CA THR A 804 -64.87 9.74 -15.51
C THR A 804 -64.42 9.03 -14.21
N VAL A 805 -63.26 9.39 -13.64
CA VAL A 805 -62.40 8.64 -12.69
C VAL A 805 -61.85 9.49 -11.50
N SER A 806 -62.13 9.17 -10.24
CA SER A 806 -61.66 9.89 -9.04
C SER A 806 -60.82 9.03 -8.14
N TYR A 807 -59.78 9.69 -7.66
CA TYR A 807 -58.72 9.20 -6.85
C TYR A 807 -58.62 10.10 -5.63
N THR A 808 -58.74 9.56 -4.43
CA THR A 808 -58.36 10.27 -3.21
C THR A 808 -56.88 10.05 -2.98
N GLN A 809 -56.04 10.79 -3.70
CA GLN A 809 -54.72 11.22 -3.23
C GLN A 809 -54.09 12.22 -4.21
N GLN A 810 -53.54 13.29 -3.64
CA GLN A 810 -52.67 14.33 -4.20
C GLN A 810 -52.90 14.73 -5.69
N PRO A 811 -53.38 15.98 -5.97
CA PRO A 811 -53.76 16.47 -7.31
C PRO A 811 -52.63 16.54 -8.37
N HIS A 812 -51.45 16.00 -8.05
CA HIS A 812 -50.25 16.05 -8.88
C HIS A 812 -49.58 14.66 -9.12
N GLN A 813 -50.22 13.55 -8.73
CA GLN A 813 -49.69 12.19 -8.95
C GLN A 813 -50.64 11.34 -9.81
N LEU A 814 -50.09 10.37 -10.55
CA LEU A 814 -50.87 9.42 -11.34
C LEU A 814 -51.73 8.52 -10.42
N PRO A 815 -52.98 8.15 -10.79
CA PRO A 815 -53.91 7.38 -9.96
C PRO A 815 -53.59 5.88 -9.96
N ILE A 816 -52.39 5.54 -9.48
CA ILE A 816 -51.81 4.21 -9.61
C ILE A 816 -51.26 3.79 -8.26
N ASN A 817 -51.69 2.62 -7.81
CA ASN A 817 -51.06 1.96 -6.68
C ASN A 817 -50.21 0.80 -7.20
N ILE A 818 -48.94 0.77 -6.80
CA ILE A 818 -48.02 -0.33 -7.10
C ILE A 818 -47.72 -1.05 -5.80
N SER A 819 -48.41 -2.15 -5.58
CA SER A 819 -48.09 -3.10 -4.51
C SER A 819 -47.30 -4.27 -5.08
N PHE A 820 -46.58 -4.99 -4.23
CA PHE A 820 -45.87 -6.20 -4.65
C PHE A 820 -46.06 -7.32 -3.65
N THR A 821 -46.03 -8.56 -4.15
CA THR A 821 -45.94 -9.77 -3.35
C THR A 821 -44.62 -10.47 -3.69
N ASP A 822 -43.97 -11.05 -2.68
CA ASP A 822 -42.73 -11.80 -2.81
C ASP A 822 -43.04 -13.29 -2.63
N ASP A 823 -42.99 -14.04 -3.73
CA ASP A 823 -43.25 -15.48 -3.76
C ASP A 823 -41.94 -16.29 -3.63
N SER A 824 -40.88 -15.68 -3.09
CA SER A 824 -39.53 -16.24 -2.88
C SER A 824 -38.71 -16.53 -4.16
N GLU A 825 -39.36 -16.78 -5.29
CA GLU A 825 -38.68 -16.91 -6.60
C GLU A 825 -38.92 -15.70 -7.51
N HIS A 826 -40.11 -15.10 -7.43
CA HIS A 826 -40.54 -13.95 -8.23
C HIS A 826 -41.13 -12.87 -7.34
N ILE A 827 -40.99 -11.62 -7.78
CA ILE A 827 -41.75 -10.49 -7.24
C ILE A 827 -42.84 -10.17 -8.23
N THR A 828 -44.08 -10.29 -7.76
CA THR A 828 -45.26 -9.96 -8.56
C THR A 828 -45.70 -8.56 -8.17
N PHE A 829 -45.54 -7.61 -9.09
CA PHE A 829 -46.07 -6.27 -8.92
C PHE A 829 -47.53 -6.25 -9.34
N LYS A 830 -48.41 -5.98 -8.38
CA LYS A 830 -49.82 -5.70 -8.63
C LYS A 830 -49.96 -4.19 -8.84
N ILE A 831 -50.22 -3.83 -10.08
CA ILE A 831 -50.39 -2.46 -10.54
C ILE A 831 -51.89 -2.22 -10.67
N GLU A 832 -52.40 -1.41 -9.76
CA GLU A 832 -53.79 -1.03 -9.69
C GLU A 832 -53.95 0.34 -10.34
N PHE A 833 -54.51 0.33 -11.54
CA PHE A 833 -54.96 1.54 -12.23
C PHE A 833 -56.39 1.83 -11.81
N TYR A 834 -56.58 2.87 -11.01
CA TYR A 834 -57.92 3.26 -10.60
C TYR A 834 -58.56 4.08 -11.73
N ILE A 835 -59.52 3.48 -12.48
CA ILE A 835 -60.21 4.11 -13.62
C ILE A 835 -61.75 3.92 -13.55
N ARG A 836 -62.61 4.95 -13.27
CA ARG A 836 -64.10 4.85 -13.40
C ARG A 836 -64.66 5.52 -14.63
N PRO A 837 -65.92 5.15 -14.98
CA PRO A 837 -66.81 5.87 -15.87
C PRO A 837 -67.68 6.92 -15.15
N ARG A 838 -68.24 7.91 -15.89
CA ARG A 838 -69.40 8.72 -15.42
C ARG A 838 -70.70 8.08 -15.88
N ASN A 839 -71.74 8.28 -15.08
CA ASN A 839 -73.13 8.31 -15.55
C ASN A 839 -73.34 9.41 -16.59
#